data_AF-A0A8H7Q5E2-F1
#
_entry.id   AF-A0A8H7Q5E2-F1
#
_cell.length_a   1.000
_cell.length_b   1.000
_cell.length_c   1.000
_cell.angle_alpha   90.00
_cell.angle_beta   90.00
_cell.angle_gamma   90.00
#
_symmetry.space_group_name_H-M   'P 1'
#
loop_
_entity.id
_entity.type
_entity.pdbx_description
1 polymer ?
#
loop_
_entity_poly.entity_id
_entity_poly.type
_entity_poly.pdbx_seq_one_letter_code
_entity_poly.pdbx_strand_id
1 'polypeptide(L)'
;TRLNYTITFIQSGNIDMRILLYAALLLPLPTFALMDGLSATPPMGWNTWNKYGCNIQDKLVRETADVMVKKGFLKAGYKYLNLDDCWQSENRDYNGSIIVDRYSFPHGISAVADYVHSKGLYFGIYSSAGYQTCAGNFIICFLVRQNALALHAFLYLPGKILGRMASLGHEVDDAKDYASWTVDFLKYDNCNFRDGISGKERYKRMGDALKATGRNITFSICNWGSENPWEWANEIGHTFRTHDDIIASWDSVVEILDVHAQVVHYGGPGHWADPDMLEVGNGALTVEESRTHFSLWAAMKAPLILGNDLTNMPEWVYKILTNANAISVNQDPLGLPALRVVHLPGELDIWAGPLSGGSMVVVLVNYRDSRQTLSFAPTVLDYFGDYIQIEDLWTGKTYEVVDSQYVRWSSSVPAHGCKMLKLSNGTSVPYLEGVDNQSSNDTSFVTGIKDASSTGKVEVLAESIYEAEAIVNSVSGLSRRKGGCAACTSQARVIAIGKVHPLESGSLTFNNITGPGHYKIVLRYMDCLSWSSCGDYWTRRWGLRLRVNHGESTYVWLRKIGNLEDVRQFSMGVYLDKDINSITLDNPEGDGPSMDSIMLIRSSDQSVQKLKGEIWTLGTSSEDPLAGDFWILTGLRYIFDYLLDAAILLSGLSLLGAGAYFTVRCVKIRMARLRPSYQQVQSSDETELPTVKFLESTTNIL
;
A
#
# COMPACT_ATOMS: atom_id res chain seq x y z
N THR A 1 -41.95 38.13 35.02
CA THR A 1 -41.50 37.76 36.38
C THR A 1 -40.00 37.51 36.32
N ARG A 2 -39.20 38.42 36.89
CA ARG A 2 -37.73 38.30 37.01
C ARG A 2 -37.40 37.30 38.12
N LEU A 3 -36.40 36.44 37.91
CA LEU A 3 -35.64 35.79 38.98
C LEU A 3 -34.16 35.75 38.57
N ASN A 4 -33.37 36.56 39.26
CA ASN A 4 -31.91 36.56 39.23
C ASN A 4 -31.40 35.43 40.13
N TYR A 5 -30.37 34.70 39.69
CA TYR A 5 -29.49 33.97 40.60
C TYR A 5 -28.04 34.39 40.33
N THR A 6 -27.42 34.93 41.39
CA THR A 6 -26.00 35.25 41.49
C THR A 6 -25.33 34.04 42.13
N ILE A 7 -24.25 33.51 41.55
CA ILE A 7 -23.43 32.46 42.18
C ILE A 7 -22.05 33.05 42.46
N THR A 8 -21.71 33.04 43.75
CA THR A 8 -20.47 33.53 44.35
C THR A 8 -19.39 32.45 44.27
N PHE A 9 -18.16 32.83 43.92
CA PHE A 9 -16.99 31.93 44.00
C PHE A 9 -16.57 31.71 45.45
N ILE A 10 -16.33 30.45 45.83
CA ILE A 10 -15.57 30.08 47.04
C ILE A 10 -14.36 29.27 46.57
N GLN A 11 -13.19 29.69 47.01
CA GLN A 11 -11.89 29.09 46.72
C GLN A 11 -11.37 28.33 47.95
N SER A 12 -11.16 27.02 47.82
CA SER A 12 -10.30 26.16 48.67
C SER A 12 -10.44 24.73 48.11
N GLY A 13 -9.46 23.87 47.92
CA GLY A 13 -8.08 23.75 48.38
C GLY A 13 -7.78 22.24 48.44
N ASN A 14 -6.57 21.83 48.02
CA ASN A 14 -5.98 20.47 48.09
C ASN A 14 -6.60 19.36 47.22
N ILE A 15 -5.94 19.07 46.09
CA ILE A 15 -6.12 17.82 45.34
C ILE A 15 -5.22 16.75 45.96
N ASP A 16 -5.86 15.64 46.35
CA ASP A 16 -5.29 14.49 47.04
C ASP A 16 -4.23 13.77 46.19
N MET A 17 -3.01 13.65 46.72
CA MET A 17 -1.84 13.04 46.05
C MET A 17 -2.03 11.55 45.69
N ARG A 18 -3.14 10.93 46.11
CA ARG A 18 -3.51 9.54 45.80
C ARG A 18 -4.18 9.37 44.44
N ILE A 19 -4.77 10.41 43.86
CA ILE A 19 -5.44 10.34 42.55
C ILE A 19 -4.40 10.30 41.41
N LEU A 20 -3.24 10.95 41.59
CA LEU A 20 -2.14 10.93 40.61
C LEU A 20 -1.48 9.55 40.46
N LEU A 21 -1.49 8.72 41.50
CA LEU A 21 -0.91 7.38 41.46
C LEU A 21 -1.81 6.34 40.77
N TYR A 22 -3.13 6.54 40.74
CA TYR A 22 -4.05 5.66 40.02
C TYR A 22 -4.23 6.06 38.54
N ALA A 23 -4.07 7.34 38.19
CA ALA A 23 -4.09 7.80 36.80
C ALA A 23 -2.86 7.34 35.98
N ALA A 24 -1.73 7.03 36.64
CA ALA A 24 -0.53 6.52 35.97
C ALA A 24 -0.61 5.02 35.63
N LEU A 25 -1.60 4.28 36.14
CA LEU A 25 -1.74 2.82 35.95
C LEU A 25 -2.77 2.41 34.88
N LEU A 26 -3.43 3.38 34.23
CA LEU A 26 -4.51 3.13 33.26
C LEU A 26 -4.33 3.86 31.92
N LEU A 27 -3.15 4.44 31.65
CA LEU A 27 -2.80 4.84 30.29
C LEU A 27 -2.53 3.56 29.47
N PRO A 28 -3.16 3.35 28.30
CA PRO A 28 -2.69 2.35 27.38
C PRO A 28 -1.23 2.71 27.06
N LEU A 29 -0.31 1.80 27.38
CA LEU A 29 1.09 1.95 26.99
C LEU A 29 1.11 2.10 25.46
N PRO A 30 1.80 3.10 24.90
CA PRO A 30 2.09 3.06 23.46
C PRO A 30 2.67 1.69 23.17
N THR A 31 2.21 1.03 22.11
CA THR A 31 2.87 -0.16 21.58
C THR A 31 4.31 0.22 21.29
N PHE A 32 5.21 -0.14 22.20
CA PHE A 32 6.62 0.19 22.07
C PHE A 32 7.15 -0.61 20.88
N ALA A 33 7.51 0.09 19.80
CA ALA A 33 8.44 -0.47 18.82
C ALA A 33 9.67 -1.02 19.55
N LEU A 34 10.30 -2.08 19.03
CA LEU A 34 11.54 -2.59 19.63
C LEU A 34 12.56 -1.45 19.76
N MET A 35 12.79 -0.98 20.99
CA MET A 35 13.80 0.04 21.30
C MET A 35 15.14 -0.63 21.62
N ASP A 36 15.53 -1.65 20.86
CA ASP A 36 16.83 -2.32 21.01
C ASP A 36 17.96 -1.62 20.23
N GLY A 37 17.63 -0.56 19.49
CA GLY A 37 18.56 0.28 18.75
C GLY A 37 18.94 -0.26 17.37
N LEU A 38 18.34 -1.38 16.95
CA LEU A 38 18.53 -1.92 15.60
C LEU A 38 17.62 -1.24 14.59
N SER A 39 18.05 -1.22 13.33
CA SER A 39 17.28 -0.65 12.21
C SER A 39 16.75 0.76 12.46
N ALA A 40 17.53 1.63 13.11
CA ALA A 40 17.18 3.04 13.32
C ALA A 40 16.91 3.77 11.99
N THR A 41 17.55 3.32 10.91
CA THR A 41 17.21 3.62 9.51
C THR A 41 16.92 2.29 8.77
N PRO A 42 16.28 2.32 7.59
CA PRO A 42 15.99 1.10 6.83
C PRO A 42 17.28 0.30 6.55
N PRO A 43 17.27 -1.03 6.74
CA PRO A 43 18.43 -1.86 6.41
C PRO A 43 18.83 -1.73 4.94
N MET A 44 20.13 -1.66 4.69
CA MET A 44 20.69 -1.66 3.33
C MET A 44 21.68 -2.83 3.19
N GLY A 45 21.55 -3.61 2.13
CA GLY A 45 22.37 -4.80 1.96
C GLY A 45 22.25 -5.45 0.60
N TRP A 46 22.62 -6.72 0.53
CA TRP A 46 22.54 -7.55 -0.65
C TRP A 46 22.06 -8.95 -0.26
N ASN A 47 21.32 -9.62 -1.14
CA ASN A 47 20.78 -10.95 -0.92
C ASN A 47 21.10 -11.87 -2.12
N THR A 48 21.40 -13.14 -1.84
CA THR A 48 21.81 -14.12 -2.85
C THR A 48 20.69 -14.56 -3.82
N TRP A 49 19.41 -14.44 -3.45
CA TRP A 49 18.31 -15.19 -4.06
C TRP A 49 18.01 -14.84 -5.52
N ASN A 50 17.66 -13.59 -5.81
CA ASN A 50 17.14 -13.20 -7.13
C ASN A 50 18.09 -13.55 -8.28
N LYS A 51 19.41 -13.49 -8.05
CA LYS A 51 20.41 -13.85 -9.06
C LYS A 51 20.81 -15.32 -9.04
N TYR A 52 20.99 -15.92 -7.86
CA TYR A 52 21.67 -17.21 -7.74
C TYR A 52 20.74 -18.36 -7.32
N GLY A 53 19.57 -18.08 -6.75
CA GLY A 53 18.67 -19.10 -6.19
C GLY A 53 19.42 -20.06 -5.26
N CYS A 54 19.22 -21.37 -5.45
CA CYS A 54 19.98 -22.39 -4.71
C CYS A 54 21.44 -22.58 -5.15
N ASN A 55 21.93 -21.90 -6.20
CA ASN A 55 23.31 -22.03 -6.65
C ASN A 55 24.25 -21.12 -5.85
N ILE A 56 24.24 -21.30 -4.53
CA ILE A 56 24.99 -20.54 -3.54
C ILE A 56 26.08 -21.40 -2.91
N GLN A 57 27.24 -20.79 -2.63
CA GLN A 57 28.40 -21.47 -2.05
C GLN A 57 29.28 -20.47 -1.29
N ASP A 58 30.13 -20.96 -0.38
CA ASP A 58 31.07 -20.17 0.42
C ASP A 58 31.87 -19.18 -0.46
N LYS A 59 32.42 -19.67 -1.57
CA LYS A 59 33.21 -18.85 -2.51
C LYS A 59 32.42 -17.65 -3.04
N LEU A 60 31.16 -17.84 -3.43
CA LEU A 60 30.31 -16.77 -3.95
C LEU A 60 30.12 -15.68 -2.88
N VAL A 61 29.82 -16.08 -1.65
CA VAL A 61 29.60 -15.14 -0.54
C VAL A 61 30.87 -14.31 -0.27
N ARG A 62 32.04 -14.96 -0.24
CA ARG A 62 33.32 -14.27 -0.02
C ARG A 62 33.65 -13.30 -1.16
N GLU A 63 33.49 -13.73 -2.41
CA GLU A 63 33.75 -12.89 -3.58
C GLU A 63 32.80 -11.69 -3.64
N THR A 64 31.52 -11.88 -3.31
CA THR A 64 30.54 -10.80 -3.21
C THR A 64 30.90 -9.83 -2.09
N ALA A 65 31.31 -10.31 -0.90
CA ALA A 65 31.79 -9.46 0.19
C ALA A 65 32.99 -8.59 -0.24
N ASP A 66 33.96 -9.18 -0.94
CA ASP A 66 35.10 -8.45 -1.50
C ASP A 66 34.67 -7.39 -2.51
N VAL A 67 33.70 -7.70 -3.37
CA VAL A 67 33.15 -6.77 -4.35
C VAL A 67 32.38 -5.63 -3.69
N MET A 68 31.57 -5.90 -2.66
CA MET A 68 30.83 -4.88 -1.92
C MET A 68 31.77 -3.82 -1.34
N VAL A 69 32.90 -4.24 -0.77
CA VAL A 69 33.91 -3.32 -0.25
C VAL A 69 34.67 -2.64 -1.40
N LYS A 70 35.21 -3.41 -2.34
CA LYS A 70 36.08 -2.91 -3.42
C LYS A 70 35.37 -1.91 -4.33
N LYS A 71 34.09 -2.14 -4.65
CA LYS A 71 33.28 -1.23 -5.49
C LYS A 71 32.58 -0.14 -4.67
N GLY A 72 32.76 -0.08 -3.36
CA GLY A 72 32.24 1.01 -2.53
C GLY A 72 30.76 0.89 -2.12
N PHE A 73 30.13 -0.28 -2.24
CA PHE A 73 28.77 -0.50 -1.74
C PHE A 73 28.68 -0.37 -0.22
N LEU A 74 29.68 -0.89 0.51
CA LEU A 74 29.78 -0.68 1.96
C LEU A 74 29.82 0.82 2.31
N LYS A 75 30.61 1.61 1.55
CA LYS A 75 30.70 3.06 1.73
C LYS A 75 29.38 3.78 1.39
N ALA A 76 28.64 3.27 0.41
CA ALA A 76 27.32 3.78 0.05
C ALA A 76 26.22 3.43 1.08
N GLY A 77 26.49 2.51 2.01
CA GLY A 77 25.58 2.15 3.11
C GLY A 77 25.11 0.70 3.10
N TYR A 78 25.38 -0.07 2.04
CA TYR A 78 25.01 -1.49 1.96
C TYR A 78 25.90 -2.33 2.87
N LYS A 79 25.44 -2.57 4.10
CA LYS A 79 26.21 -3.20 5.18
C LYS A 79 25.88 -4.68 5.34
N TYR A 80 24.66 -5.10 5.02
CA TYR A 80 24.24 -6.49 5.20
C TYR A 80 24.54 -7.34 3.95
N LEU A 81 25.12 -8.52 4.16
CA LEU A 81 25.24 -9.58 3.15
C LEU A 81 24.41 -10.77 3.63
N ASN A 82 23.24 -10.95 3.01
CA ASN A 82 22.25 -11.93 3.41
C ASN A 82 22.37 -13.21 2.56
N LEU A 83 22.67 -14.33 3.22
CA LEU A 83 22.61 -15.65 2.65
C LEU A 83 21.17 -16.17 2.69
N ASP A 84 20.54 -16.27 1.53
CA ASP A 84 19.16 -16.75 1.39
C ASP A 84 19.06 -18.28 1.38
N ASP A 85 17.90 -18.83 1.02
CA ASP A 85 17.55 -20.24 1.10
C ASP A 85 18.57 -21.19 0.42
N CYS A 86 18.49 -22.48 0.75
CA CYS A 86 19.30 -23.59 0.24
C CYS A 86 20.70 -23.78 0.87
N TRP A 87 21.03 -23.06 1.95
CA TRP A 87 22.24 -23.32 2.76
C TRP A 87 22.07 -24.48 3.74
N GLN A 88 20.83 -24.80 4.11
CA GLN A 88 20.49 -25.87 5.04
C GLN A 88 20.60 -27.24 4.36
N SER A 89 20.66 -28.32 5.11
CA SER A 89 20.45 -29.68 4.62
C SER A 89 18.96 -30.04 4.63
N GLU A 90 18.65 -31.23 4.11
CA GLU A 90 17.32 -31.86 4.19
C GLU A 90 17.05 -32.47 5.57
N ASN A 91 18.02 -32.48 6.49
CA ASN A 91 17.88 -33.10 7.79
C ASN A 91 18.42 -32.21 8.91
N ARG A 92 17.89 -32.41 10.11
CA ARG A 92 18.48 -31.94 11.36
C ARG A 92 19.44 -32.99 11.92
N ASP A 93 20.38 -32.55 12.74
CA ASP A 93 21.27 -33.48 13.45
C ASP A 93 20.55 -34.13 14.66
N TYR A 94 21.27 -34.97 15.40
CA TYR A 94 20.73 -35.68 16.56
C TYR A 94 20.37 -34.76 17.74
N ASN A 95 20.88 -33.52 17.76
CA ASN A 95 20.52 -32.50 18.75
C ASN A 95 19.33 -31.65 18.31
N GLY A 96 18.84 -31.85 17.09
CA GLY A 96 17.76 -31.06 16.52
C GLY A 96 18.24 -29.77 15.86
N SER A 97 19.55 -29.55 15.63
CA SER A 97 20.08 -28.39 14.92
C SER A 97 19.99 -28.55 13.40
N ILE A 98 19.84 -27.45 12.67
CA ILE A 98 19.89 -27.46 11.20
C ILE A 98 21.30 -27.86 10.74
N ILE A 99 21.41 -28.94 9.96
CA ILE A 99 22.69 -29.32 9.34
C ILE A 99 22.99 -28.34 8.21
N VAL A 100 24.19 -27.77 8.20
CA VAL A 100 24.69 -26.94 7.08
C VAL A 100 25.06 -27.83 5.90
N ASP A 101 24.71 -27.42 4.67
CA ASP A 101 25.16 -28.10 3.45
C ASP A 101 26.69 -28.00 3.29
N ARG A 102 27.41 -29.05 3.70
CA ARG A 102 28.88 -29.07 3.71
C ARG A 102 29.51 -29.10 2.31
N TYR A 103 28.74 -29.38 1.27
CA TYR A 103 29.23 -29.27 -0.11
C TYR A 103 29.38 -27.79 -0.50
N SER A 104 28.34 -27.00 -0.24
CA SER A 104 28.33 -25.56 -0.54
C SER A 104 29.12 -24.74 0.49
N PHE A 105 29.12 -25.17 1.76
CA PHE A 105 29.75 -24.49 2.90
C PHE A 105 30.63 -25.47 3.71
N PRO A 106 31.78 -25.90 3.16
CA PRO A 106 32.62 -26.94 3.78
C PRO A 106 33.09 -26.58 5.19
N HIS A 107 33.34 -25.29 5.43
CA HIS A 107 33.79 -24.77 6.72
C HIS A 107 32.66 -24.32 7.64
N GLY A 108 31.39 -24.52 7.26
CA GLY A 108 30.22 -24.09 8.01
C GLY A 108 29.93 -22.58 7.90
N ILE A 109 28.79 -22.15 8.45
CA ILE A 109 28.31 -20.77 8.33
C ILE A 109 29.15 -19.78 9.15
N SER A 110 29.59 -20.17 10.36
CA SER A 110 30.44 -19.31 11.21
C SER A 110 31.71 -18.85 10.48
N ALA A 111 32.38 -19.73 9.72
CA ALA A 111 33.58 -19.36 8.97
C ALA A 111 33.32 -18.39 7.81
N VAL A 112 32.08 -18.35 7.30
CA VAL A 112 31.64 -17.38 6.28
C VAL A 112 31.30 -16.05 6.96
N ALA A 113 30.56 -16.09 8.07
CA ALA A 113 30.23 -14.92 8.86
C ALA A 113 31.49 -14.17 9.33
N ASP A 114 32.47 -14.88 9.90
CA ASP A 114 33.75 -14.32 10.32
C ASP A 114 34.47 -13.59 9.17
N TYR A 115 34.40 -14.14 7.96
CA TYR A 115 34.99 -13.49 6.79
C TYR A 115 34.25 -12.23 6.38
N VAL A 116 32.91 -12.28 6.36
CA VAL A 116 32.08 -11.11 6.06
C VAL A 116 32.34 -10.00 7.08
N HIS A 117 32.43 -10.33 8.38
CA HIS A 117 32.81 -9.37 9.43
C HIS A 117 34.23 -8.83 9.24
N SER A 118 35.19 -9.64 8.79
CA SER A 118 36.55 -9.18 8.50
C SER A 118 36.60 -8.11 7.40
N LYS A 119 35.54 -7.99 6.59
CA LYS A 119 35.36 -6.95 5.56
C LYS A 119 34.60 -5.72 6.07
N GLY A 120 34.16 -5.71 7.33
CA GLY A 120 33.36 -4.64 7.92
C GLY A 120 31.88 -4.68 7.52
N LEU A 121 31.41 -5.81 7.00
CA LEU A 121 30.00 -6.07 6.66
C LEU A 121 29.32 -6.85 7.79
N TYR A 122 28.00 -6.80 7.84
CA TYR A 122 27.14 -7.65 8.66
C TYR A 122 26.68 -8.87 7.87
N PHE A 123 26.58 -10.02 8.53
CA PHE A 123 26.18 -11.28 7.91
C PHE A 123 24.73 -11.63 8.25
N GLY A 124 23.91 -11.86 7.22
CA GLY A 124 22.53 -12.31 7.38
C GLY A 124 22.31 -13.74 6.94
N ILE A 125 21.31 -14.39 7.53
CA ILE A 125 20.88 -15.75 7.19
C ILE A 125 19.37 -15.80 6.95
N TYR A 126 18.91 -16.90 6.37
CA TYR A 126 17.52 -17.15 6.05
C TYR A 126 16.98 -18.42 6.71
N SER A 127 15.72 -18.37 7.13
CA SER A 127 14.91 -19.54 7.49
C SER A 127 13.43 -19.26 7.26
N SER A 128 12.54 -20.19 7.64
CA SER A 128 11.08 -20.03 7.54
C SER A 128 10.39 -20.30 8.88
N ALA A 129 9.28 -19.60 9.13
CA ALA A 129 8.28 -19.86 10.16
C ALA A 129 7.39 -21.08 9.81
N GLY A 130 8.00 -22.12 9.24
CA GLY A 130 7.38 -23.39 8.90
C GLY A 130 8.35 -24.55 9.07
N TYR A 131 7.91 -25.76 8.76
CA TYR A 131 8.70 -26.98 8.94
C TYR A 131 9.84 -27.09 7.92
N GLN A 132 9.64 -26.53 6.74
CA GLN A 132 10.61 -26.50 5.65
C GLN A 132 10.62 -25.13 4.99
N THR A 133 11.75 -24.75 4.41
CA THR A 133 11.85 -23.49 3.66
C THR A 133 11.10 -23.56 2.34
N CYS A 134 10.96 -22.43 1.66
CA CYS A 134 10.27 -22.36 0.37
C CYS A 134 10.92 -23.21 -0.72
N ALA A 135 12.26 -23.36 -0.71
CA ALA A 135 12.99 -24.22 -1.64
C ALA A 135 12.56 -25.70 -1.56
N GLY A 136 11.93 -26.14 -0.46
CA GLY A 136 11.32 -27.47 -0.38
C GLY A 136 10.23 -27.74 -1.43
N ASN A 137 9.54 -26.71 -1.90
CA ASN A 137 8.52 -26.84 -2.94
C ASN A 137 9.10 -26.75 -4.37
N PHE A 138 10.34 -26.28 -4.55
CA PHE A 138 10.89 -25.98 -5.88
C PHE A 138 11.20 -27.22 -6.73
N ILE A 139 11.55 -28.35 -6.10
CA ILE A 139 11.75 -29.63 -6.80
C ILE A 139 10.44 -30.10 -7.43
N ILE A 140 9.30 -29.89 -6.77
CA ILE A 140 7.98 -30.25 -7.31
C ILE A 140 7.68 -29.38 -8.55
N CYS A 141 7.88 -28.06 -8.47
CA CYS A 141 7.66 -27.16 -9.62
C CYS A 141 8.60 -27.43 -10.81
N PHE A 142 9.87 -27.78 -10.54
CA PHE A 142 10.83 -28.11 -11.60
C PHE A 142 10.50 -29.44 -12.30
N LEU A 143 10.07 -30.46 -11.54
CA LEU A 143 9.67 -31.76 -12.08
C LEU A 143 8.34 -31.69 -12.87
N VAL A 144 7.39 -30.85 -12.44
CA VAL A 144 6.13 -30.58 -13.17
C VAL A 144 6.41 -29.99 -14.56
N ARG A 145 7.45 -29.16 -14.73
CA ARG A 145 7.83 -28.60 -16.03
C ARG A 145 8.54 -29.58 -16.97
N GLN A 146 9.08 -30.70 -16.47
CA GLN A 146 9.92 -31.61 -17.26
C GLN A 146 9.19 -32.92 -17.66
N ASN A 147 8.26 -33.46 -16.86
CA ASN A 147 7.41 -34.60 -17.25
C ASN A 147 6.33 -34.95 -16.21
N ALA A 148 5.07 -35.08 -16.64
CA ALA A 148 3.95 -35.48 -15.76
C ALA A 148 4.07 -36.92 -15.18
N LEU A 149 4.81 -37.80 -15.84
CA LEU A 149 5.09 -39.16 -15.37
C LEU A 149 6.12 -39.20 -14.22
N ALA A 150 7.02 -38.22 -14.15
CA ALA A 150 7.96 -38.11 -13.03
C ALA A 150 7.23 -37.69 -11.74
N LEU A 151 6.25 -36.80 -11.86
CA LEU A 151 5.41 -36.35 -10.74
C LEU A 151 4.62 -37.50 -10.10
N HIS A 152 4.04 -38.40 -10.89
CA HIS A 152 3.25 -39.52 -10.39
C HIS A 152 4.11 -40.60 -9.69
N ALA A 153 5.34 -40.82 -10.15
CA ALA A 153 6.29 -41.72 -9.48
C ALA A 153 6.92 -41.11 -8.22
N PHE A 154 7.03 -39.77 -8.16
CA PHE A 154 7.70 -39.04 -7.08
C PHE A 154 6.77 -38.74 -5.89
N LEU A 155 5.47 -38.51 -6.14
CA LEU A 155 4.46 -38.27 -5.09
C LEU A 155 4.07 -39.53 -4.29
N TYR A 156 4.37 -40.73 -4.78
CA TYR A 156 3.96 -42.01 -4.17
C TYR A 156 5.09 -42.75 -3.42
N LEU A 157 6.23 -42.10 -3.14
CA LEU A 157 7.24 -42.65 -2.23
C LEU A 157 6.92 -42.20 -0.79
N PRO A 158 6.38 -43.07 0.09
CA PRO A 158 6.14 -42.70 1.48
C PRO A 158 7.48 -42.42 2.19
N GLY A 159 7.58 -41.26 2.85
CA GLY A 159 8.68 -40.94 3.76
C GLY A 159 9.80 -40.03 3.24
N LYS A 160 9.70 -39.46 2.03
CA LYS A 160 10.64 -38.40 1.58
C LYS A 160 10.09 -37.00 1.87
N ILE A 161 10.61 -36.40 2.93
CA ILE A 161 10.50 -34.96 3.22
C ILE A 161 11.44 -34.26 2.22
N LEU A 162 10.90 -33.77 1.11
CA LEU A 162 11.69 -33.02 0.12
C LEU A 162 11.67 -31.55 0.51
N GLY A 163 12.80 -31.07 1.03
CA GLY A 163 12.99 -29.65 1.30
C GLY A 163 13.96 -29.34 2.42
N ARG A 164 14.52 -28.14 2.36
CA ARG A 164 15.52 -27.64 3.30
C ARG A 164 14.85 -27.36 4.64
N MET A 165 15.50 -27.74 5.73
CA MET A 165 14.93 -27.62 7.07
C MET A 165 14.73 -26.15 7.49
N ALA A 166 13.59 -25.85 8.11
CA ALA A 166 13.26 -24.52 8.64
C ALA A 166 12.90 -24.60 10.13
N SER A 167 12.58 -23.46 10.77
CA SER A 167 12.71 -23.34 12.24
C SER A 167 11.43 -23.52 13.06
N LEU A 168 10.28 -23.83 12.46
CA LEU A 168 9.04 -23.99 13.24
C LEU A 168 9.18 -25.15 14.24
N GLY A 169 8.96 -24.87 15.53
CA GLY A 169 9.13 -25.81 16.63
C GLY A 169 10.58 -26.00 17.11
N HIS A 170 11.54 -25.34 16.46
CA HIS A 170 12.97 -25.38 16.79
C HIS A 170 13.55 -23.96 16.99
N GLU A 171 12.70 -22.97 17.24
CA GLU A 171 13.06 -21.56 17.24
C GLU A 171 14.17 -21.24 18.24
N VAL A 172 14.11 -21.83 19.43
CA VAL A 172 15.09 -21.62 20.51
C VAL A 172 16.46 -22.17 20.16
N ASP A 173 16.52 -23.36 19.55
CA ASP A 173 17.79 -24.00 19.22
C ASP A 173 18.42 -23.35 17.98
N ASP A 174 17.61 -23.07 16.96
CA ASP A 174 18.08 -22.39 15.74
C ASP A 174 18.55 -20.95 16.05
N ALA A 175 17.86 -20.22 16.93
CA ALA A 175 18.32 -18.89 17.36
C ALA A 175 19.69 -18.94 18.06
N LYS A 176 19.93 -19.94 18.93
CA LYS A 176 21.24 -20.15 19.56
C LYS A 176 22.32 -20.46 18.54
N ASP A 177 22.01 -21.30 17.56
CA ASP A 177 22.94 -21.63 16.48
C ASP A 177 23.29 -20.37 15.68
N TYR A 178 22.31 -19.57 15.27
CA TYR A 178 22.53 -18.29 14.57
C TYR A 178 23.40 -17.33 15.39
N ALA A 179 23.13 -17.19 16.69
CA ALA A 179 23.94 -16.37 17.58
C ALA A 179 25.38 -16.89 17.71
N SER A 180 25.55 -18.22 17.82
CA SER A 180 26.86 -18.87 17.90
C SER A 180 27.68 -18.71 16.61
N TRP A 181 27.02 -18.63 15.46
CA TRP A 181 27.64 -18.36 14.17
C TRP A 181 27.81 -16.88 13.89
N THR A 182 27.51 -16.02 14.87
CA THR A 182 27.64 -14.55 14.79
C THR A 182 26.77 -13.91 13.70
N VAL A 183 25.60 -14.46 13.41
CA VAL A 183 24.63 -13.86 12.49
C VAL A 183 24.13 -12.51 13.04
N ASP A 184 23.93 -11.53 12.17
CA ASP A 184 23.47 -10.16 12.51
C ASP A 184 22.08 -9.83 11.95
N PHE A 185 21.57 -10.64 11.01
CA PHE A 185 20.29 -10.42 10.35
C PHE A 185 19.61 -11.77 10.06
N LEU A 186 18.31 -11.90 10.34
CA LEU A 186 17.51 -13.06 9.97
C LEU A 186 16.34 -12.64 9.09
N LYS A 187 16.32 -13.10 7.83
CA LYS A 187 15.11 -13.13 7.00
C LYS A 187 14.31 -14.38 7.36
N TYR A 188 13.04 -14.21 7.72
CA TYR A 188 12.23 -15.30 8.25
C TYR A 188 10.91 -15.43 7.48
N ASP A 189 10.86 -16.45 6.63
CA ASP A 189 9.79 -16.71 5.66
C ASP A 189 8.52 -17.32 6.28
N ASN A 190 7.53 -17.64 5.45
CA ASN A 190 6.21 -18.13 5.86
C ASN A 190 5.78 -19.42 5.12
N CYS A 191 6.71 -20.14 4.50
CA CYS A 191 6.42 -21.39 3.78
C CYS A 191 6.23 -22.60 4.69
N ASN A 192 5.37 -23.55 4.28
CA ASN A 192 5.24 -24.92 4.81
C ASN A 192 4.91 -25.06 6.32
N PHE A 193 4.04 -24.21 6.87
CA PHE A 193 3.40 -24.42 8.16
C PHE A 193 2.05 -25.16 8.01
N ARG A 194 1.63 -25.95 9.00
CA ARG A 194 0.38 -26.75 8.92
C ARG A 194 -0.48 -26.74 10.19
N ASP A 195 -0.09 -26.00 11.21
CA ASP A 195 -0.60 -26.22 12.57
C ASP A 195 -1.76 -25.31 12.97
N GLY A 196 -2.27 -24.50 12.02
CA GLY A 196 -3.34 -23.53 12.28
C GLY A 196 -2.95 -22.39 13.23
N ILE A 197 -1.67 -22.29 13.61
CA ILE A 197 -1.12 -21.22 14.44
C ILE A 197 -0.94 -19.96 13.59
N SER A 198 -1.45 -18.83 14.07
CA SER A 198 -1.36 -17.54 13.37
C SER A 198 0.09 -17.14 13.09
N GLY A 199 0.27 -16.32 12.04
CA GLY A 199 1.54 -15.69 11.72
C GLY A 199 2.11 -14.96 12.93
N LYS A 200 1.32 -14.08 13.58
CA LYS A 200 1.77 -13.31 14.75
C LYS A 200 2.43 -14.20 15.81
N GLU A 201 1.80 -15.32 16.16
CA GLU A 201 2.31 -16.24 17.18
C GLU A 201 3.59 -16.97 16.71
N ARG A 202 3.63 -17.46 15.47
CA ARG A 202 4.84 -18.12 14.92
C ARG A 202 6.04 -17.18 14.85
N TYR A 203 5.84 -15.95 14.38
CA TYR A 203 6.89 -14.93 14.33
C TYR A 203 7.33 -14.50 15.72
N LYS A 204 6.40 -14.40 16.68
CA LYS A 204 6.73 -14.06 18.07
C LYS A 204 7.68 -15.08 18.69
N ARG A 205 7.48 -16.38 18.46
CA ARG A 205 8.35 -17.43 18.99
C ARG A 205 9.80 -17.26 18.56
N MET A 206 10.03 -17.01 17.27
CA MET A 206 11.38 -16.74 16.77
C MET A 206 11.93 -15.40 17.28
N GLY A 207 11.12 -14.33 17.30
CA GLY A 207 11.53 -13.04 17.86
C GLY A 207 11.97 -13.12 19.33
N ASP A 208 11.20 -13.83 20.17
CA ASP A 208 11.54 -14.09 21.57
C ASP A 208 12.81 -14.95 21.70
N ALA A 209 12.95 -15.98 20.86
CA ALA A 209 14.12 -16.85 20.84
C ALA A 209 15.40 -16.07 20.48
N LEU A 210 15.36 -15.21 19.47
CA LEU A 210 16.47 -14.33 19.08
C LEU A 210 16.85 -13.39 20.23
N LYS A 211 15.87 -12.71 20.85
CA LYS A 211 16.09 -11.83 22.02
C LYS A 211 16.77 -12.60 23.17
N ALA A 212 16.35 -13.84 23.43
CA ALA A 212 16.89 -14.67 24.50
C ALA A 212 18.37 -15.05 24.30
N THR A 213 18.89 -14.96 23.07
CA THR A 213 20.33 -15.21 22.82
C THR A 213 21.24 -14.11 23.37
N GLY A 214 20.70 -12.90 23.58
CA GLY A 214 21.48 -11.71 23.95
C GLY A 214 22.35 -11.13 22.83
N ARG A 215 22.31 -11.70 21.62
CA ARG A 215 22.94 -11.12 20.43
C ARG A 215 21.95 -10.25 19.68
N ASN A 216 22.40 -9.07 19.26
CA ASN A 216 21.61 -8.18 18.41
C ASN A 216 21.50 -8.76 16.99
N ILE A 217 20.30 -9.25 16.63
CA ILE A 217 20.00 -9.81 15.31
C ILE A 217 18.79 -9.06 14.73
N THR A 218 18.99 -8.34 13.63
CA THR A 218 17.89 -7.68 12.91
C THR A 218 16.93 -8.72 12.36
N PHE A 219 15.69 -8.70 12.83
CA PHE A 219 14.66 -9.67 12.47
C PHE A 219 13.73 -9.14 11.37
N SER A 220 13.76 -9.76 10.20
CA SER A 220 12.99 -9.40 9.00
C SER A 220 11.87 -10.41 8.76
N ILE A 221 10.62 -9.97 8.97
CA ILE A 221 9.41 -10.77 8.82
C ILE A 221 9.04 -10.87 7.34
N CYS A 222 8.99 -12.08 6.79
CA CYS A 222 8.68 -12.36 5.39
C CYS A 222 7.42 -13.23 5.27
N ASN A 223 6.25 -12.62 5.47
CA ASN A 223 4.94 -13.28 5.37
C ASN A 223 4.05 -12.70 4.26
N TRP A 224 4.63 -11.92 3.35
CA TRP A 224 3.96 -11.42 2.13
C TRP A 224 2.72 -10.55 2.39
N GLY A 225 2.63 -9.88 3.54
CA GLY A 225 1.42 -9.14 3.93
C GLY A 225 0.29 -10.00 4.48
N SER A 226 0.47 -11.33 4.56
CA SER A 226 -0.52 -12.26 5.09
C SER A 226 -0.81 -11.99 6.56
N GLU A 227 -2.10 -11.95 6.93
CA GLU A 227 -2.54 -11.60 8.29
C GLU A 227 -2.10 -10.19 8.74
N ASN A 228 -1.97 -9.24 7.81
CA ASN A 228 -1.75 -7.82 8.08
C ASN A 228 -0.56 -7.53 9.03
N PRO A 229 0.69 -7.89 8.67
CA PRO A 229 1.85 -7.73 9.54
C PRO A 229 2.08 -6.30 10.02
N TRP A 230 1.65 -5.28 9.27
CA TRP A 230 1.74 -3.88 9.69
C TRP A 230 1.01 -3.59 11.02
N GLU A 231 0.03 -4.39 11.42
CA GLU A 231 -0.71 -4.21 12.68
C GLU A 231 0.01 -4.77 13.91
N TRP A 232 1.02 -5.64 13.73
CA TRP A 232 1.62 -6.39 14.85
C TRP A 232 3.13 -6.65 14.77
N ALA A 233 3.73 -6.51 13.60
CA ALA A 233 5.13 -6.86 13.37
C ALA A 233 6.10 -5.94 14.13
N ASN A 234 5.72 -4.69 14.39
CA ASN A 234 6.54 -3.71 15.12
C ASN A 234 6.83 -4.11 16.59
N GLU A 235 6.02 -4.98 17.19
CA GLU A 235 6.25 -5.55 18.53
C GLU A 235 7.32 -6.67 18.51
N ILE A 236 7.60 -7.24 17.33
CA ILE A 236 8.30 -8.51 17.18
C ILE A 236 9.61 -8.36 16.39
N GLY A 237 9.56 -7.69 15.25
CA GLY A 237 10.66 -7.57 14.30
C GLY A 237 10.89 -6.14 13.83
N HIS A 238 11.82 -5.99 12.89
CA HIS A 238 12.37 -4.71 12.45
C HIS A 238 12.04 -4.37 11.01
N THR A 239 11.63 -5.35 10.22
CA THR A 239 11.04 -5.14 8.90
C THR A 239 9.90 -6.14 8.70
N PHE A 240 8.92 -5.78 7.87
CA PHE A 240 7.81 -6.67 7.53
C PHE A 240 7.44 -6.57 6.05
N ARG A 241 7.49 -7.71 5.36
CA ARG A 241 7.11 -7.81 3.95
C ARG A 241 5.63 -7.49 3.78
N THR A 242 5.32 -6.57 2.87
CA THR A 242 3.95 -6.09 2.63
C THR A 242 3.23 -6.79 1.49
N HIS A 243 3.97 -7.50 0.64
CA HIS A 243 3.46 -8.14 -0.58
C HIS A 243 4.26 -9.42 -0.91
N ASP A 244 3.70 -10.24 -1.81
CA ASP A 244 4.38 -11.34 -2.50
C ASP A 244 5.69 -10.89 -3.17
N ASP A 245 6.51 -11.87 -3.53
CA ASP A 245 7.86 -11.64 -4.07
C ASP A 245 7.84 -10.80 -5.36
N ILE A 246 8.76 -9.84 -5.41
CA ILE A 246 8.99 -9.04 -6.61
C ILE A 246 9.59 -9.89 -7.72
N ILE A 247 9.21 -9.58 -8.96
CA ILE A 247 9.89 -10.07 -10.15
C ILE A 247 10.43 -8.90 -10.96
N ALA A 248 11.49 -9.14 -11.73
CA ALA A 248 12.15 -8.14 -12.57
C ALA A 248 11.33 -7.72 -13.82
N SER A 249 10.10 -7.21 -13.61
CA SER A 249 9.21 -6.60 -14.60
C SER A 249 8.56 -5.34 -14.02
N TRP A 250 8.20 -4.40 -14.90
CA TRP A 250 7.56 -3.15 -14.50
C TRP A 250 6.19 -3.37 -13.83
N ASP A 251 5.39 -4.28 -14.37
CA ASP A 251 4.07 -4.61 -13.84
C ASP A 251 4.15 -5.07 -12.37
N SER A 252 5.16 -5.88 -12.02
CA SER A 252 5.35 -6.35 -10.64
C SER A 252 5.77 -5.22 -9.71
N VAL A 253 6.62 -4.30 -10.17
CA VAL A 253 6.99 -3.10 -9.40
C VAL A 253 5.75 -2.26 -9.09
N VAL A 254 4.87 -2.06 -10.08
CA VAL A 254 3.63 -1.27 -9.92
C VAL A 254 2.64 -1.97 -9.00
N GLU A 255 2.42 -3.28 -9.17
CA GLU A 255 1.51 -4.07 -8.33
C GLU A 255 1.91 -4.02 -6.85
N ILE A 256 3.19 -4.25 -6.55
CA ILE A 256 3.72 -4.15 -5.18
C ILE A 256 3.52 -2.74 -4.62
N LEU A 257 3.78 -1.72 -5.44
CA LEU A 257 3.65 -0.33 -5.03
C LEU A 257 2.21 0.02 -4.65
N ASP A 258 1.21 -0.47 -5.38
CA ASP A 258 -0.20 -0.19 -5.11
C ASP A 258 -0.68 -0.76 -3.77
N VAL A 259 -0.13 -1.91 -3.37
CA VAL A 259 -0.39 -2.48 -2.04
C VAL A 259 0.44 -1.76 -0.98
N HIS A 260 1.73 -1.54 -1.22
CA HIS A 260 2.63 -0.91 -0.27
C HIS A 260 2.21 0.52 0.07
N ALA A 261 1.69 1.28 -0.91
CA ALA A 261 1.17 2.64 -0.71
C ALA A 261 0.13 2.76 0.42
N GLN A 262 -0.64 1.68 0.65
CA GLN A 262 -1.72 1.66 1.64
C GLN A 262 -1.21 1.42 3.06
N VAL A 263 0.00 0.87 3.21
CA VAL A 263 0.52 0.37 4.50
C VAL A 263 1.88 0.96 4.86
N VAL A 264 2.48 1.76 3.97
CA VAL A 264 3.81 2.35 4.19
C VAL A 264 3.90 3.20 5.47
N HIS A 265 2.79 3.86 5.87
CA HIS A 265 2.73 4.70 7.07
C HIS A 265 2.89 3.93 8.39
N TYR A 266 2.75 2.61 8.38
CA TYR A 266 3.08 1.76 9.53
C TYR A 266 4.60 1.57 9.72
N GLY A 267 5.42 2.06 8.79
CA GLY A 267 6.87 2.02 8.87
C GLY A 267 7.47 3.28 9.53
N GLY A 268 8.54 3.08 10.28
CA GLY A 268 9.31 4.15 10.91
C GLY A 268 10.58 3.62 11.59
N PRO A 269 11.32 4.47 12.32
CA PRO A 269 12.53 4.06 13.02
C PRO A 269 12.36 2.78 13.84
N GLY A 270 13.19 1.78 13.55
CA GLY A 270 13.18 0.47 14.21
C GLY A 270 12.21 -0.57 13.60
N HIS A 271 11.32 -0.18 12.68
CA HIS A 271 10.31 -1.08 12.10
C HIS A 271 9.88 -0.60 10.70
N TRP A 272 10.34 -1.27 9.64
CA TRP A 272 10.18 -0.80 8.26
C TRP A 272 9.25 -1.69 7.43
N ALA A 273 8.30 -1.06 6.73
CA ALA A 273 7.54 -1.73 5.70
C ALA A 273 8.48 -2.15 4.56
N ASP A 274 8.37 -3.40 4.12
CA ASP A 274 9.29 -4.02 3.15
C ASP A 274 8.53 -4.42 1.87
N PRO A 275 8.67 -3.67 0.76
CA PRO A 275 8.12 -4.01 -0.55
C PRO A 275 9.01 -5.00 -1.33
N ASP A 276 9.89 -5.73 -0.65
CA ASP A 276 10.85 -6.69 -1.21
C ASP A 276 12.09 -6.05 -1.87
N MET A 277 12.99 -6.92 -2.32
CA MET A 277 14.33 -6.58 -2.83
C MET A 277 14.33 -5.70 -4.10
N LEU A 278 15.47 -5.06 -4.36
CA LEU A 278 15.67 -4.25 -5.55
C LEU A 278 16.04 -5.12 -6.77
N GLU A 279 15.26 -5.01 -7.85
CA GLU A 279 15.46 -5.68 -9.15
C GLU A 279 16.29 -4.85 -10.15
N VAL A 280 16.92 -3.77 -9.69
CA VAL A 280 17.73 -2.87 -10.52
C VAL A 280 18.84 -3.64 -11.24
N GLY A 281 18.77 -3.69 -12.57
CA GLY A 281 19.74 -4.40 -13.42
C GLY A 281 19.45 -5.89 -13.64
N ASN A 282 18.36 -6.42 -13.07
CA ASN A 282 17.84 -7.75 -13.36
C ASN A 282 16.74 -7.69 -14.44
N GLY A 283 16.48 -8.84 -15.07
CA GLY A 283 15.36 -9.02 -16.01
C GLY A 283 15.34 -8.02 -17.16
N ALA A 284 14.14 -7.48 -17.42
CA ALA A 284 13.87 -6.61 -18.57
C ALA A 284 13.61 -5.14 -18.19
N LEU A 285 13.80 -4.77 -16.92
CA LEU A 285 13.61 -3.39 -16.48
C LEU A 285 14.54 -2.44 -17.25
N THR A 286 13.95 -1.40 -17.83
CA THR A 286 14.69 -0.32 -18.48
C THR A 286 15.46 0.49 -17.44
N VAL A 287 16.38 1.36 -17.91
CA VAL A 287 17.11 2.29 -17.04
C VAL A 287 16.14 3.24 -16.31
N GLU A 288 15.08 3.67 -16.98
CA GLU A 288 14.08 4.58 -16.41
C GLU A 288 13.22 3.87 -15.35
N GLU A 289 12.71 2.67 -15.65
CA GLU A 289 11.96 1.85 -14.68
C GLU A 289 12.82 1.50 -13.46
N SER A 290 14.08 1.13 -13.68
CA SER A 290 15.05 0.85 -12.61
C SER A 290 15.29 2.08 -11.72
N ARG A 291 15.37 3.28 -12.31
CA ARG A 291 15.52 4.53 -11.58
C ARG A 291 14.27 4.87 -10.78
N THR A 292 13.09 4.66 -11.36
CA THR A 292 11.80 4.86 -10.70
C THR A 292 11.61 3.91 -9.52
N HIS A 293 11.86 2.62 -9.72
CA HIS A 293 11.84 1.60 -8.68
C HIS A 293 12.77 1.97 -7.51
N PHE A 294 14.03 2.32 -7.78
CA PHE A 294 14.96 2.74 -6.74
C PHE A 294 14.51 4.02 -6.01
N SER A 295 14.00 5.00 -6.75
CA SER A 295 13.56 6.29 -6.19
C SER A 295 12.38 6.11 -5.22
N LEU A 296 11.42 5.26 -5.58
CA LEU A 296 10.25 4.97 -4.75
C LEU A 296 10.63 4.18 -3.49
N TRP A 297 11.43 3.11 -3.63
CA TRP A 297 11.91 2.35 -2.47
C TRP A 297 12.70 3.25 -1.51
N ALA A 298 13.53 4.15 -2.05
CA ALA A 298 14.25 5.12 -1.25
C ALA A 298 13.30 6.10 -0.53
N ALA A 299 12.33 6.68 -1.24
CA ALA A 299 11.39 7.66 -0.69
C ALA A 299 10.48 7.07 0.39
N MET A 300 9.98 5.85 0.18
CA MET A 300 9.10 5.09 1.08
C MET A 300 9.81 4.49 2.29
N LYS A 301 11.13 4.70 2.43
CA LYS A 301 11.97 4.12 3.50
C LYS A 301 11.91 2.59 3.53
N ALA A 302 11.80 1.97 2.36
CA ALA A 302 11.94 0.52 2.23
C ALA A 302 13.38 0.10 2.57
N PRO A 303 13.59 -1.13 3.08
CA PRO A 303 14.91 -1.75 3.07
C PRO A 303 15.49 -1.74 1.64
N LEU A 304 16.72 -1.27 1.47
CA LEU A 304 17.41 -1.28 0.16
C LEU A 304 18.30 -2.52 0.06
N ILE A 305 17.66 -3.67 -0.17
CA ILE A 305 18.35 -4.96 -0.31
C ILE A 305 18.53 -5.26 -1.81
N LEU A 306 19.78 -5.33 -2.25
CA LEU A 306 20.15 -5.60 -3.64
C LEU A 306 19.94 -7.08 -4.00
N GLY A 307 19.20 -7.37 -5.08
CA GLY A 307 18.96 -8.73 -5.59
C GLY A 307 19.77 -9.10 -6.84
N ASN A 308 20.77 -8.30 -7.24
CA ASN A 308 21.45 -8.44 -8.54
C ASN A 308 22.88 -9.03 -8.42
N ASP A 309 23.55 -9.21 -9.56
CA ASP A 309 24.95 -9.64 -9.61
C ASP A 309 25.90 -8.46 -9.39
N LEU A 310 26.55 -8.40 -8.23
CA LEU A 310 27.50 -7.31 -7.94
C LEU A 310 28.83 -7.44 -8.69
N THR A 311 29.20 -8.66 -9.09
CA THR A 311 30.49 -8.94 -9.73
C THR A 311 30.49 -8.40 -11.16
N ASN A 312 29.38 -8.56 -11.88
CA ASN A 312 29.22 -8.19 -13.27
C ASN A 312 27.95 -7.36 -13.49
N MET A 313 28.06 -6.04 -13.33
CA MET A 313 26.97 -5.10 -13.60
C MET A 313 27.40 -3.97 -14.55
N PRO A 314 26.49 -3.49 -15.41
CA PRO A 314 26.70 -2.27 -16.18
C PRO A 314 26.90 -1.03 -15.30
N GLU A 315 27.63 -0.03 -15.80
CA GLU A 315 27.89 1.22 -15.08
C GLU A 315 26.60 1.97 -14.70
N TRP A 316 25.57 1.92 -15.54
CA TRP A 316 24.29 2.58 -15.25
C TRP A 316 23.57 1.95 -14.03
N VAL A 317 23.69 0.63 -13.83
CA VAL A 317 23.15 -0.07 -12.65
C VAL A 317 23.89 0.40 -11.40
N TYR A 318 25.23 0.39 -11.46
CA TYR A 318 26.06 0.88 -10.37
C TYR A 318 25.73 2.32 -9.97
N LYS A 319 25.53 3.21 -10.95
CA LYS A 319 25.17 4.62 -10.70
C LYS A 319 23.81 4.79 -10.04
N ILE A 320 22.83 3.95 -10.37
CA ILE A 320 21.52 3.97 -9.67
C ILE A 320 21.71 3.53 -8.23
N LEU A 321 22.35 2.38 -8.02
CA LEU A 321 22.48 1.77 -6.71
C LEU A 321 23.40 2.56 -5.77
N THR A 322 24.29 3.40 -6.27
CA THR A 322 25.22 4.19 -5.45
C THR A 322 24.93 5.70 -5.45
N ASN A 323 23.75 6.11 -5.92
CA ASN A 323 23.35 7.52 -5.86
C ASN A 323 23.19 7.97 -4.40
N ALA A 324 24.17 8.73 -3.91
CA ALA A 324 24.22 9.21 -2.53
C ALA A 324 23.04 10.12 -2.15
N ASN A 325 22.50 10.89 -3.10
CA ASN A 325 21.39 11.79 -2.85
C ASN A 325 20.08 11.01 -2.63
N ALA A 326 19.78 10.04 -3.48
CA ALA A 326 18.62 9.17 -3.31
C ALA A 326 18.75 8.30 -2.03
N ILE A 327 19.94 7.75 -1.76
CA ILE A 327 20.20 7.00 -0.52
C ILE A 327 20.02 7.89 0.72
N SER A 328 20.44 9.16 0.67
CA SER A 328 20.27 10.07 1.82
C SER A 328 18.80 10.31 2.18
N VAL A 329 17.89 10.22 1.21
CA VAL A 329 16.45 10.26 1.47
C VAL A 329 15.98 9.01 2.19
N ASN A 330 16.47 7.83 1.81
CA ASN A 330 16.14 6.57 2.49
C ASN A 330 16.70 6.52 3.91
N GLN A 331 17.90 7.07 4.10
CA GLN A 331 18.63 7.06 5.36
C GLN A 331 18.43 8.35 6.18
N ASP A 332 17.41 9.16 5.85
CA ASP A 332 17.11 10.38 6.59
C ASP A 332 16.69 10.04 8.03
N PRO A 333 17.25 10.71 9.05
CA PRO A 333 17.04 10.36 10.45
C PRO A 333 15.63 10.66 10.96
N LEU A 334 14.82 11.44 10.23
CA LEU A 334 13.40 11.61 10.58
C LEU A 334 12.64 10.28 10.38
N GLY A 335 13.07 9.46 9.43
CA GLY A 335 12.54 8.12 9.23
C GLY A 335 11.07 8.06 8.78
N LEU A 336 10.49 9.18 8.33
CA LEU A 336 9.10 9.21 7.87
C LEU A 336 9.03 8.87 6.37
N PRO A 337 8.20 7.89 5.97
CA PRO A 337 8.03 7.53 4.56
C PRO A 337 7.31 8.60 3.76
N ALA A 338 7.66 8.69 2.47
CA ALA A 338 6.83 9.40 1.53
C ALA A 338 5.50 8.67 1.33
N LEU A 339 4.40 9.41 1.36
CA LEU A 339 3.05 8.92 1.11
C LEU A 339 2.65 9.24 -0.33
N ARG A 340 1.80 8.39 -0.92
CA ARG A 340 1.20 8.66 -2.22
C ARG A 340 0.09 9.70 -2.06
N VAL A 341 0.38 10.94 -2.43
CA VAL A 341 -0.52 12.09 -2.26
C VAL A 341 -1.37 12.37 -3.50
N VAL A 342 -0.90 11.94 -4.68
CA VAL A 342 -1.69 11.94 -5.92
C VAL A 342 -1.53 10.59 -6.58
N HIS A 343 -2.64 10.03 -7.04
CA HIS A 343 -2.69 8.78 -7.78
C HIS A 343 -3.71 8.88 -8.91
N LEU A 344 -3.24 8.77 -10.14
CA LEU A 344 -4.03 8.62 -11.34
C LEU A 344 -3.63 7.27 -11.95
N PRO A 345 -4.45 6.21 -11.76
CA PRO A 345 -4.11 4.85 -12.16
C PRO A 345 -3.63 4.77 -13.61
N GLY A 346 -2.47 4.14 -13.83
CA GLY A 346 -1.87 3.99 -15.17
C GLY A 346 -1.32 5.29 -15.78
N GLU A 347 -1.38 6.42 -15.07
CA GLU A 347 -0.95 7.72 -15.61
C GLU A 347 0.16 8.36 -14.78
N LEU A 348 -0.11 8.66 -13.51
CA LEU A 348 0.73 9.52 -12.69
C LEU A 348 0.60 9.19 -11.21
N ASP A 349 1.73 9.11 -10.53
CA ASP A 349 1.78 9.30 -9.08
C ASP A 349 2.59 10.53 -8.69
N ILE A 350 2.18 11.16 -7.59
CA ILE A 350 3.05 12.05 -6.80
C ILE A 350 3.16 11.47 -5.39
N TRP A 351 4.39 11.21 -4.98
CA TRP A 351 4.73 10.80 -3.63
C TRP A 351 5.43 11.95 -2.92
N ALA A 352 5.08 12.20 -1.66
CA ALA A 352 5.71 13.26 -0.87
C ALA A 352 5.89 12.83 0.58
N GLY A 353 7.03 13.21 1.17
CA GLY A 353 7.33 12.90 2.58
C GLY A 353 8.27 13.90 3.21
N PRO A 354 8.06 14.26 4.49
CA PRO A 354 8.97 15.17 5.18
C PRO A 354 10.36 14.53 5.36
N LEU A 355 11.38 15.37 5.39
CA LEU A 355 12.76 15.01 5.71
C LEU A 355 13.23 15.84 6.91
N SER A 356 14.31 15.39 7.53
CA SER A 356 14.98 16.15 8.58
C SER A 356 15.35 17.57 8.13
N GLY A 357 15.34 18.52 9.06
CA GLY A 357 15.63 19.92 8.78
C GLY A 357 14.52 20.70 8.06
N GLY A 358 13.30 20.14 7.99
CA GLY A 358 12.13 20.81 7.40
C GLY A 358 12.06 20.73 5.88
N SER A 359 12.95 19.96 5.24
CA SER A 359 12.88 19.64 3.81
C SER A 359 11.78 18.61 3.51
N MET A 360 11.48 18.39 2.23
CA MET A 360 10.54 17.37 1.77
C MET A 360 11.10 16.63 0.54
N VAL A 361 10.94 15.31 0.48
CA VAL A 361 11.15 14.56 -0.77
C VAL A 361 9.86 14.54 -1.58
N VAL A 362 9.96 14.68 -2.90
CA VAL A 362 8.85 14.51 -3.84
C VAL A 362 9.27 13.57 -4.96
N VAL A 363 8.49 12.53 -5.27
CA VAL A 363 8.70 11.66 -6.43
C VAL A 363 7.51 11.75 -7.36
N LEU A 364 7.72 12.29 -8.56
CA LEU A 364 6.74 12.26 -9.64
C LEU A 364 7.02 11.07 -10.55
N VAL A 365 6.01 10.24 -10.79
CA VAL A 365 6.14 9.02 -11.60
C VAL A 365 5.27 9.11 -12.83
N ASN A 366 5.82 8.84 -14.01
CA ASN A 366 5.04 8.74 -15.25
C ASN A 366 4.79 7.26 -15.57
N TYR A 367 3.57 6.75 -15.36
CA TYR A 367 3.23 5.36 -15.68
C TYR A 367 2.89 5.14 -17.15
N ARG A 368 2.73 6.20 -17.95
CA ARG A 368 2.39 6.05 -19.36
C ARG A 368 3.59 5.51 -20.16
N ASP A 369 3.29 4.77 -21.22
CA ASP A 369 4.26 4.26 -22.21
C ASP A 369 4.91 5.35 -23.09
N SER A 370 4.64 6.63 -22.80
CA SER A 370 5.18 7.77 -23.54
C SER A 370 5.64 8.87 -22.60
N ARG A 371 6.60 9.67 -23.06
CA ARG A 371 7.12 10.82 -22.33
C ARG A 371 6.00 11.83 -22.04
N GLN A 372 5.89 12.23 -20.78
CA GLN A 372 4.92 13.22 -20.32
C GLN A 372 5.61 14.47 -19.78
N THR A 373 4.89 15.59 -19.74
CA THR A 373 5.28 16.74 -18.93
C THR A 373 4.50 16.68 -17.63
N LEU A 374 5.20 16.39 -16.54
CA LEU A 374 4.59 16.33 -15.21
C LEU A 374 4.79 17.66 -14.51
N SER A 375 3.81 18.08 -13.72
CA SER A 375 3.86 19.33 -12.97
C SER A 375 3.13 19.23 -11.65
N PHE A 376 3.60 19.98 -10.66
CA PHE A 376 2.92 20.14 -9.37
C PHE A 376 3.21 21.52 -8.80
N ALA A 377 2.36 21.95 -7.86
CA ALA A 377 2.62 23.11 -7.02
C ALA A 377 3.01 22.63 -5.61
N PRO A 378 4.05 23.18 -4.97
CA PRO A 378 4.42 22.79 -3.60
C PRO A 378 3.28 22.91 -2.59
N THR A 379 2.35 23.84 -2.81
CA THR A 379 1.15 24.04 -1.97
C THR A 379 0.17 22.86 -2.00
N VAL A 380 0.16 22.04 -3.06
CA VAL A 380 -0.64 20.79 -3.10
C VAL A 380 -0.09 19.74 -2.13
N LEU A 381 1.17 19.90 -1.70
CA LEU A 381 1.87 19.02 -0.78
C LEU A 381 1.91 19.59 0.65
N ASP A 382 1.13 20.64 0.93
CA ASP A 382 1.17 21.39 2.19
C ASP A 382 2.58 21.89 2.57
N TYR A 383 3.38 22.22 1.55
CA TYR A 383 4.74 22.74 1.71
C TYR A 383 4.83 24.20 1.26
N PHE A 384 5.05 25.10 2.21
CA PHE A 384 4.92 26.55 2.02
C PHE A 384 6.23 27.29 2.30
N GLY A 385 6.49 28.36 1.55
CA GLY A 385 7.59 29.27 1.84
C GLY A 385 7.67 30.39 0.81
N ASP A 386 8.17 31.56 1.20
CA ASP A 386 8.39 32.69 0.29
C ASP A 386 9.39 32.34 -0.82
N TYR A 387 10.30 31.41 -0.52
CA TYR A 387 11.33 30.91 -1.39
C TYR A 387 11.50 29.40 -1.20
N ILE A 388 11.17 28.60 -2.21
CA ILE A 388 11.39 27.15 -2.20
C ILE A 388 12.48 26.80 -3.20
N GLN A 389 13.50 26.10 -2.72
CA GLN A 389 14.51 25.48 -3.57
C GLN A 389 14.10 24.04 -3.89
N ILE A 390 14.11 23.67 -5.17
CA ILE A 390 13.83 22.32 -5.65
C ILE A 390 15.10 21.75 -6.27
N GLU A 391 15.63 20.65 -5.74
CA GLU A 391 16.79 19.94 -6.28
C GLU A 391 16.37 18.61 -6.90
N ASP A 392 16.74 18.35 -8.15
CA ASP A 392 16.61 17.02 -8.78
C ASP A 392 17.74 16.11 -8.30
N LEU A 393 17.41 15.10 -7.49
CA LEU A 393 18.38 14.23 -6.81
C LEU A 393 19.15 13.29 -7.74
N TRP A 394 18.71 13.14 -8.99
CA TRP A 394 19.41 12.35 -10.00
C TRP A 394 20.44 13.17 -10.77
N THR A 395 20.21 14.47 -10.94
CA THR A 395 21.07 15.34 -11.76
C THR A 395 21.83 16.38 -10.95
N GLY A 396 21.44 16.63 -9.70
CA GLY A 396 21.92 17.73 -8.86
C GLY A 396 21.45 19.12 -9.32
N LYS A 397 20.55 19.19 -10.31
CA LYS A 397 20.07 20.46 -10.85
C LYS A 397 19.08 21.10 -9.88
N THR A 398 19.33 22.35 -9.52
CA THR A 398 18.46 23.14 -8.66
C THR A 398 17.57 24.09 -9.46
N TYR A 399 16.38 24.33 -8.94
CA TYR A 399 15.38 25.27 -9.43
C TYR A 399 14.90 26.12 -8.26
N GLU A 400 14.58 27.37 -8.54
CA GLU A 400 14.08 28.30 -7.55
C GLU A 400 12.62 28.63 -7.86
N VAL A 401 11.77 28.50 -6.85
CA VAL A 401 10.36 28.85 -6.91
C VAL A 401 10.12 29.97 -5.90
N VAL A 402 10.01 31.19 -6.43
CA VAL A 402 9.64 32.39 -5.65
C VAL A 402 8.12 32.53 -5.72
N ASP A 403 7.49 32.86 -4.58
CA ASP A 403 6.04 32.99 -4.48
C ASP A 403 5.33 31.65 -4.80
N SER A 404 5.57 30.65 -3.95
CA SER A 404 5.17 29.25 -4.15
C SER A 404 3.66 29.03 -4.30
N GLN A 405 2.84 30.05 -4.03
CA GLN A 405 1.39 30.02 -4.21
C GLN A 405 0.97 30.05 -5.69
N TYR A 406 1.83 30.52 -6.60
CA TYR A 406 1.45 30.76 -8.01
C TYR A 406 2.32 30.05 -9.05
N VAL A 407 3.45 29.46 -8.65
CA VAL A 407 4.41 28.87 -9.58
C VAL A 407 4.37 27.34 -9.51
N ARG A 408 4.04 26.71 -10.65
CA ARG A 408 4.13 25.26 -10.83
C ARG A 408 5.53 24.89 -11.27
N TRP A 409 6.13 23.92 -10.60
CA TRP A 409 7.29 23.24 -11.14
C TRP A 409 6.81 22.25 -12.21
N SER A 410 7.54 22.15 -13.32
CA SER A 410 7.28 21.15 -14.33
C SER A 410 8.56 20.59 -14.93
N SER A 411 8.49 19.34 -15.37
CA SER A 411 9.57 18.72 -16.14
C SER A 411 9.02 17.69 -17.11
N SER A 412 9.74 17.52 -18.20
CA SER A 412 9.57 16.36 -19.06
C SER A 412 10.13 15.11 -18.37
N VAL A 413 9.34 14.04 -18.36
CA VAL A 413 9.65 12.75 -17.72
C VAL A 413 9.44 11.63 -18.76
N PRO A 414 10.46 10.79 -19.04
CA PRO A 414 10.32 9.65 -19.96
C PRO A 414 9.19 8.69 -19.57
N ALA A 415 8.81 7.81 -20.50
CA ALA A 415 7.91 6.69 -20.20
C ALA A 415 8.48 5.86 -19.03
N HIS A 416 7.63 5.54 -18.06
CA HIS A 416 7.97 4.78 -16.83
C HIS A 416 9.09 5.43 -15.98
N GLY A 417 9.45 6.67 -16.32
CA GLY A 417 10.47 7.44 -15.62
C GLY A 417 9.91 8.22 -14.45
N CYS A 418 10.81 8.78 -13.65
CA CYS A 418 10.44 9.61 -12.52
C CYS A 418 11.30 10.87 -12.39
N LYS A 419 10.84 11.77 -11.53
CA LYS A 419 11.62 12.87 -10.97
C LYS A 419 11.60 12.76 -9.46
N MET A 420 12.77 12.46 -8.88
CA MET A 420 12.99 12.47 -7.44
C MET A 420 13.60 13.82 -7.05
N LEU A 421 12.85 14.59 -6.28
CA LEU A 421 13.16 15.98 -5.94
C LEU A 421 13.29 16.15 -4.43
N LYS A 422 14.14 17.08 -4.00
CA LYS A 422 14.16 17.60 -2.63
C LYS A 422 13.74 19.06 -2.62
N LEU A 423 12.72 19.37 -1.83
CA LEU A 423 12.26 20.71 -1.54
C LEU A 423 12.91 21.19 -0.25
N SER A 424 13.41 22.42 -0.24
CA SER A 424 14.08 23.06 0.91
C SER A 424 13.65 24.52 1.05
N ASN A 425 13.95 25.14 2.19
CA ASN A 425 13.60 26.53 2.54
C ASN A 425 12.10 26.83 2.65
N GLY A 426 11.27 25.80 2.72
CA GLY A 426 9.86 25.91 3.08
C GLY A 426 9.60 25.26 4.43
N THR A 427 8.33 25.18 4.79
CA THR A 427 7.83 24.52 5.99
C THR A 427 6.69 23.60 5.57
N SER A 428 6.77 22.34 5.96
CA SER A 428 5.62 21.43 5.90
C SER A 428 4.69 21.73 7.06
N VAL A 429 3.39 21.87 6.82
CA VAL A 429 2.41 21.83 7.91
C VAL A 429 2.33 20.38 8.39
N PRO A 430 2.65 20.06 9.65
CA PRO A 430 2.58 18.68 10.12
C PRO A 430 1.15 18.17 10.00
N TYR A 431 0.98 17.02 9.35
CA TYR A 431 -0.19 16.20 9.52
C TYR A 431 -0.25 15.80 11.01
N LEU A 432 -1.16 16.40 11.77
CA LEU A 432 -1.39 16.03 13.17
C LEU A 432 -2.10 14.67 13.18
N GLU A 433 -1.33 13.59 13.23
CA GLU A 433 -1.84 12.29 13.67
C GLU A 433 -2.10 12.34 15.19
N GLY A 434 -3.31 11.96 15.61
CA GLY A 434 -3.62 11.70 17.01
C GLY A 434 -4.56 12.71 17.69
N VAL A 435 -5.85 12.66 17.34
CA VAL A 435 -6.91 12.83 18.35
C VAL A 435 -7.77 11.59 18.27
N ASP A 436 -7.48 10.62 19.14
CA ASP A 436 -8.41 9.56 19.47
C ASP A 436 -9.73 10.21 19.89
N ASN A 437 -10.77 10.08 19.06
CA ASN A 437 -12.15 10.34 19.46
C ASN A 437 -12.62 9.19 20.37
N GLN A 438 -11.99 9.06 21.54
CA GLN A 438 -12.66 8.40 22.66
C GLN A 438 -13.65 9.37 23.28
N SER A 439 -14.90 8.94 23.22
CA SER A 439 -16.06 9.40 23.99
C SER A 439 -15.71 10.17 25.26
N SER A 440 -15.80 11.50 25.19
CA SER A 440 -16.07 12.31 26.39
C SER A 440 -17.27 13.21 26.11
N ASN A 441 -18.31 13.02 26.90
CA ASN A 441 -19.54 13.82 26.94
C ASN A 441 -19.26 15.21 27.55
N ASP A 442 -18.29 15.95 27.02
CA ASP A 442 -18.05 17.32 27.43
C ASP A 442 -18.26 18.26 26.23
N THR A 443 -19.43 18.87 26.21
CA THR A 443 -19.87 19.88 25.24
C THR A 443 -19.18 21.22 25.48
N SER A 444 -17.84 21.21 25.51
CA SER A 444 -17.02 22.40 25.54
C SER A 444 -16.21 22.51 24.24
N PHE A 445 -16.77 23.27 23.31
CA PHE A 445 -16.07 23.86 22.18
C PHE A 445 -14.69 24.39 22.61
N VAL A 446 -13.60 23.83 22.06
CA VAL A 446 -12.27 24.42 22.16
C VAL A 446 -12.21 25.63 21.22
N THR A 447 -12.76 26.73 21.69
CA THR A 447 -12.28 28.08 21.37
C THR A 447 -10.92 28.22 22.04
N GLY A 448 -9.87 27.87 21.31
CA GLY A 448 -8.51 27.77 21.83
C GLY A 448 -7.42 28.06 20.81
N ILE A 449 -7.70 28.88 19.79
CA ILE A 449 -6.64 29.61 19.11
C ILE A 449 -6.20 30.73 20.07
N LYS A 450 -5.18 30.46 20.89
CA LYS A 450 -4.41 31.50 21.57
C LYS A 450 -3.10 31.69 20.82
N ASP A 451 -3.05 32.84 20.13
CA ASP A 451 -1.89 33.61 19.68
C ASP A 451 -0.58 32.84 19.38
N ALA A 452 -0.40 32.51 18.10
CA ALA A 452 0.86 32.79 17.41
C ALA A 452 0.56 33.87 16.36
N SER A 453 0.96 35.10 16.66
CA SER A 453 0.61 36.30 15.90
C SER A 453 1.34 36.39 14.55
N SER A 454 0.53 36.63 13.51
CA SER A 454 0.78 37.28 12.21
C SER A 454 1.67 36.58 11.16
N THR A 455 1.03 35.90 10.19
CA THR A 455 0.64 36.43 8.85
C THR A 455 -0.32 35.47 8.11
N GLY A 456 -1.51 35.96 7.73
CA GLY A 456 -2.42 35.35 6.73
C GLY A 456 -3.61 34.54 7.26
N LYS A 457 -4.69 35.18 7.74
CA LYS A 457 -5.94 34.52 8.14
C LYS A 457 -6.76 34.05 6.92
N VAL A 458 -7.22 32.79 6.93
CA VAL A 458 -8.39 32.35 6.13
C VAL A 458 -9.65 32.75 6.91
N GLU A 459 -10.48 33.65 6.37
CA GLU A 459 -11.77 33.99 6.97
C GLU A 459 -12.85 32.99 6.52
N VAL A 460 -13.38 32.23 7.48
CA VAL A 460 -14.62 31.44 7.32
C VAL A 460 -15.79 32.44 7.30
N LEU A 461 -16.45 32.58 6.15
CA LEU A 461 -17.47 33.61 5.97
C LEU A 461 -18.88 33.16 6.42
N ALA A 462 -19.21 31.86 6.32
CA ALA A 462 -20.44 31.25 6.81
C ALA A 462 -20.38 29.71 6.72
N GLU A 463 -21.02 29.01 7.68
CA GLU A 463 -21.23 27.55 7.68
C GLU A 463 -22.73 27.25 7.69
N SER A 464 -23.17 26.23 6.97
CA SER A 464 -24.58 25.82 6.94
C SER A 464 -24.69 24.30 6.81
N ILE A 465 -25.43 23.68 7.72
CA ILE A 465 -25.67 22.23 7.77
C ILE A 465 -27.07 21.94 7.24
N TYR A 466 -27.18 20.95 6.37
CA TYR A 466 -28.41 20.44 5.79
C TYR A 466 -28.55 18.98 6.17
N GLU A 467 -29.48 18.69 7.09
CA GLU A 467 -29.77 17.33 7.54
C GLU A 467 -30.41 16.50 6.42
N ALA A 468 -29.99 15.26 6.24
CA ALA A 468 -30.45 14.42 5.14
C ALA A 468 -31.96 14.14 5.22
N GLU A 469 -32.48 13.89 6.42
CA GLU A 469 -33.89 13.56 6.63
C GLU A 469 -34.82 14.78 6.65
N ALA A 470 -34.31 16.00 6.52
CA ALA A 470 -35.13 17.19 6.55
C ALA A 470 -36.30 17.09 5.55
N ILE A 471 -37.50 17.50 5.96
CA ILE A 471 -38.73 17.36 5.14
C ILE A 471 -38.63 18.14 3.82
N VAL A 472 -37.83 19.22 3.81
CA VAL A 472 -37.59 20.04 2.61
C VAL A 472 -36.80 19.30 1.52
N ASN A 473 -36.06 18.24 1.88
CA ASN A 473 -35.32 17.43 0.93
C ASN A 473 -36.23 16.45 0.19
N SER A 474 -35.91 16.19 -1.07
CA SER A 474 -36.62 15.16 -1.84
C SER A 474 -35.94 13.82 -1.62
N VAL A 475 -36.74 12.79 -1.30
CA VAL A 475 -36.28 11.41 -1.18
C VAL A 475 -37.13 10.58 -2.12
N SER A 476 -36.50 9.91 -3.09
CA SER A 476 -37.19 9.22 -4.19
C SER A 476 -36.70 7.79 -4.40
N GLY A 477 -37.44 7.02 -5.20
CA GLY A 477 -37.17 5.61 -5.42
C GLY A 477 -37.31 4.79 -4.15
N LEU A 478 -36.30 3.98 -3.82
CA LEU A 478 -36.27 3.17 -2.60
C LEU A 478 -35.68 3.88 -1.37
N SER A 479 -35.17 5.10 -1.50
CA SER A 479 -34.61 5.82 -0.36
C SER A 479 -35.68 6.15 0.68
N ARG A 480 -35.35 6.04 1.98
CA ARG A 480 -36.29 6.29 3.08
C ARG A 480 -35.62 7.06 4.21
N ARG A 481 -36.40 7.90 4.90
CA ARG A 481 -35.99 8.50 6.17
C ARG A 481 -36.11 7.46 7.28
N LYS A 482 -35.10 7.35 8.13
CA LYS A 482 -35.05 6.40 9.24
C LYS A 482 -34.51 7.08 10.49
N GLY A 483 -35.27 7.01 11.58
CA GLY A 483 -34.83 7.44 12.92
C GLY A 483 -33.97 6.39 13.62
N GLY A 484 -33.49 6.72 14.82
CA GLY A 484 -32.68 5.81 15.64
C GLY A 484 -31.22 5.80 15.20
N CYS A 485 -30.63 6.99 15.06
CA CYS A 485 -29.22 7.17 14.78
C CYS A 485 -28.56 8.02 15.88
N ALA A 486 -28.05 7.40 16.95
CA ALA A 486 -27.50 8.17 18.08
C ALA A 486 -26.31 9.06 17.68
N ALA A 487 -25.54 8.65 16.68
CA ALA A 487 -24.38 9.40 16.16
C ALA A 487 -24.72 10.46 15.09
N CYS A 488 -25.95 10.46 14.55
CA CYS A 488 -26.37 11.41 13.52
C CYS A 488 -26.73 12.77 14.13
N THR A 489 -26.58 13.82 13.34
CA THR A 489 -26.78 15.21 13.78
C THR A 489 -28.22 15.49 14.19
N SER A 490 -29.19 14.83 13.54
CA SER A 490 -30.63 14.95 13.80
C SER A 490 -31.27 13.75 14.51
N GLN A 491 -30.46 12.79 14.99
CA GLN A 491 -30.89 11.46 15.44
C GLN A 491 -31.58 10.58 14.37
N ALA A 492 -31.55 11.02 13.12
CA ALA A 492 -32.14 10.35 11.98
C ALA A 492 -31.22 10.46 10.75
N ARG A 493 -31.53 9.70 9.70
CA ARG A 493 -30.74 9.62 8.46
C ARG A 493 -31.61 9.20 7.29
N VAL A 494 -31.05 9.28 6.09
CA VAL A 494 -31.65 8.69 4.88
C VAL A 494 -30.90 7.43 4.48
N ILE A 495 -31.63 6.34 4.29
CA ILE A 495 -31.11 5.02 3.93
C ILE A 495 -31.51 4.66 2.50
N ALA A 496 -30.91 3.57 1.97
CA ALA A 496 -31.25 3.00 0.66
C ALA A 496 -31.07 3.99 -0.49
N ILE A 497 -29.95 4.72 -0.49
CA ILE A 497 -29.52 5.54 -1.62
C ILE A 497 -28.82 4.59 -2.59
N GLY A 498 -29.31 4.47 -3.82
CA GLY A 498 -28.84 3.49 -4.82
C GLY A 498 -29.75 2.30 -5.07
N LYS A 499 -29.29 1.34 -5.88
CA LYS A 499 -30.03 0.13 -6.25
C LYS A 499 -30.21 -0.79 -5.06
N VAL A 500 -31.44 -1.17 -4.74
CA VAL A 500 -31.73 -2.25 -3.80
C VAL A 500 -32.49 -3.33 -4.56
N HIS A 501 -32.23 -4.62 -4.29
CA HIS A 501 -32.94 -5.71 -4.97
C HIS A 501 -34.42 -5.79 -4.53
N PRO A 502 -35.39 -5.90 -5.48
CA PRO A 502 -35.26 -5.91 -6.95
C PRO A 502 -35.04 -4.51 -7.56
N LEU A 503 -34.36 -4.46 -8.72
CA LEU A 503 -33.72 -3.32 -9.42
C LEU A 503 -34.46 -1.96 -9.47
N GLU A 504 -34.70 -1.33 -8.33
CA GLU A 504 -35.13 0.07 -8.21
C GLU A 504 -34.03 0.87 -7.50
N SER A 505 -33.74 2.08 -7.98
CA SER A 505 -32.70 2.95 -7.41
C SER A 505 -33.31 4.05 -6.55
N GLY A 506 -32.82 4.21 -5.33
CA GLY A 506 -33.13 5.34 -4.46
C GLY A 506 -32.22 6.55 -4.69
N SER A 507 -32.73 7.75 -4.40
CA SER A 507 -31.95 8.98 -4.40
C SER A 507 -32.39 9.96 -3.31
N LEU A 508 -31.45 10.83 -2.90
CA LEU A 508 -31.65 11.93 -1.96
C LEU A 508 -31.27 13.25 -2.64
N THR A 509 -32.14 14.25 -2.61
CA THR A 509 -31.85 15.60 -3.07
C THR A 509 -31.99 16.60 -1.94
N PHE A 510 -30.88 17.25 -1.59
CA PHE A 510 -30.84 18.41 -0.72
C PHE A 510 -31.36 19.62 -1.50
N ASN A 511 -32.45 20.22 -1.02
CA ASN A 511 -33.10 21.35 -1.68
C ASN A 511 -32.84 22.66 -0.92
N ASN A 512 -33.12 23.78 -1.59
CA ASN A 512 -33.06 25.11 -1.00
C ASN A 512 -31.67 25.51 -0.47
N ILE A 513 -30.61 25.07 -1.15
CA ILE A 513 -29.24 25.49 -0.82
C ILE A 513 -29.04 26.89 -1.39
N THR A 514 -28.95 27.89 -0.53
CA THR A 514 -28.95 29.30 -0.93
C THR A 514 -27.54 29.89 -1.06
N GLY A 515 -27.41 30.81 -2.01
CA GLY A 515 -26.20 31.61 -2.20
C GLY A 515 -25.29 31.04 -3.29
N PRO A 516 -25.10 31.74 -4.42
CA PRO A 516 -24.15 31.32 -5.42
C PRO A 516 -22.73 31.55 -4.93
N GLY A 517 -21.80 30.80 -5.52
CA GLY A 517 -20.39 30.89 -5.23
C GLY A 517 -19.78 29.55 -4.87
N HIS A 518 -18.66 29.64 -4.18
CA HIS A 518 -17.78 28.50 -3.97
C HIS A 518 -17.81 28.01 -2.54
N TYR A 519 -17.96 26.69 -2.41
CA TYR A 519 -18.13 26.04 -1.13
C TYR A 519 -17.23 24.82 -1.01
N LYS A 520 -16.75 24.55 0.21
CA LYS A 520 -16.37 23.20 0.62
C LYS A 520 -17.63 22.51 1.11
N ILE A 521 -17.98 21.39 0.51
CA ILE A 521 -19.06 20.50 0.99
C ILE A 521 -18.45 19.36 1.81
N VAL A 522 -19.05 19.06 2.96
CA VAL A 522 -18.72 17.91 3.82
C VAL A 522 -19.94 17.00 3.89
N LEU A 523 -19.83 15.79 3.33
CA LEU A 523 -20.81 14.72 3.40
C LEU A 523 -20.60 13.93 4.70
N ARG A 524 -21.64 13.81 5.51
CA ARG A 524 -21.66 12.94 6.69
C ARG A 524 -22.46 11.68 6.38
N TYR A 525 -21.84 10.50 6.52
CA TYR A 525 -22.43 9.24 6.07
C TYR A 525 -22.05 8.05 6.98
N MET A 526 -22.77 6.95 6.82
CA MET A 526 -22.66 5.73 7.62
C MET A 526 -22.87 4.46 6.79
N ASP A 527 -22.45 3.32 7.33
CA ASP A 527 -22.78 2.01 6.78
C ASP A 527 -24.24 1.64 7.05
N CYS A 528 -24.82 0.85 6.14
CA CYS A 528 -26.26 0.69 6.03
C CYS A 528 -26.91 -0.09 7.18
N LEU A 529 -28.07 0.38 7.63
CA LEU A 529 -28.77 -0.14 8.82
C LEU A 529 -30.18 -0.72 8.57
N SER A 530 -30.62 -0.98 7.33
CA SER A 530 -31.77 -1.86 7.04
C SER A 530 -32.11 -1.91 5.57
N TRP A 531 -32.14 -3.10 4.97
CA TRP A 531 -33.31 -3.78 4.37
C TRP A 531 -32.94 -5.21 3.93
N SER A 532 -31.65 -5.52 3.75
CA SER A 532 -30.98 -6.83 3.69
C SER A 532 -29.46 -6.58 3.61
N SER A 533 -28.62 -7.61 3.79
CA SER A 533 -27.16 -7.51 3.84
C SER A 533 -26.60 -6.66 2.71
N CYS A 534 -25.93 -5.56 3.05
CA CYS A 534 -25.52 -4.54 2.10
C CYS A 534 -24.18 -4.90 1.45
N GLY A 535 -24.21 -5.13 0.14
CA GLY A 535 -23.07 -5.53 -0.68
C GLY A 535 -22.43 -6.85 -0.27
N ASP A 536 -21.85 -7.54 -1.26
CA ASP A 536 -20.94 -8.65 -0.99
C ASP A 536 -19.84 -8.21 -0.01
N TYR A 537 -19.43 -9.09 0.89
CA TYR A 537 -18.31 -8.89 1.85
C TYR A 537 -16.97 -8.50 1.19
N TRP A 538 -16.93 -8.40 -0.14
CA TRP A 538 -15.76 -8.29 -0.98
C TRP A 538 -15.49 -6.88 -1.53
N THR A 539 -16.45 -5.94 -1.49
CA THR A 539 -16.23 -4.55 -1.96
C THR A 539 -16.11 -3.56 -0.80
N ARG A 540 -14.91 -2.96 -0.64
CA ARG A 540 -14.56 -2.09 0.51
C ARG A 540 -15.04 -0.61 0.39
N ARG A 541 -15.91 -0.25 -0.57
CA ARG A 541 -16.36 1.14 -0.84
C ARG A 541 -17.77 1.26 -1.44
N TRP A 542 -18.40 2.43 -1.28
CA TRP A 542 -19.64 2.87 -1.94
C TRP A 542 -19.33 3.86 -3.06
N GLY A 543 -19.85 3.64 -4.28
CA GLY A 543 -19.84 4.65 -5.34
C GLY A 543 -21.06 5.54 -5.21
N LEU A 544 -20.90 6.84 -5.02
CA LEU A 544 -22.01 7.77 -4.86
C LEU A 544 -21.94 8.84 -5.95
N ARG A 545 -22.97 8.93 -6.77
CA ARG A 545 -23.12 9.96 -7.78
C ARG A 545 -23.73 11.21 -7.16
N LEU A 546 -23.04 12.33 -7.31
CA LEU A 546 -23.42 13.67 -6.90
C LEU A 546 -23.76 14.51 -8.14
N ARG A 547 -24.87 15.24 -8.08
CA ARG A 547 -25.29 16.22 -9.10
C ARG A 547 -25.68 17.53 -8.45
N VAL A 548 -25.11 18.63 -8.91
CA VAL A 548 -25.59 19.98 -8.55
C VAL A 548 -26.65 20.37 -9.56
N ASN A 549 -27.85 20.73 -9.08
CA ASN A 549 -28.99 21.02 -9.92
C ASN A 549 -29.26 19.85 -10.90
N HIS A 550 -29.64 20.15 -12.15
CA HIS A 550 -29.72 19.16 -13.25
C HIS A 550 -28.43 19.10 -14.08
N GLY A 551 -27.29 19.45 -13.47
CA GLY A 551 -25.99 19.47 -14.13
C GLY A 551 -25.37 18.08 -14.32
N GLU A 552 -24.12 18.08 -14.78
CA GLU A 552 -23.36 16.86 -14.97
C GLU A 552 -23.16 16.08 -13.66
N SER A 553 -23.02 14.76 -13.81
CA SER A 553 -22.83 13.85 -12.69
C SER A 553 -21.37 13.71 -12.34
N THR A 554 -21.05 13.77 -11.05
CA THR A 554 -19.72 13.43 -10.53
C THR A 554 -19.85 12.25 -9.59
N TYR A 555 -18.95 11.28 -9.67
CA TYR A 555 -18.92 10.14 -8.75
C TYR A 555 -17.89 10.38 -7.65
N VAL A 556 -18.29 10.13 -6.41
CA VAL A 556 -17.42 10.14 -5.22
C VAL A 556 -17.43 8.75 -4.59
N TRP A 557 -16.28 8.31 -4.10
CA TRP A 557 -16.12 6.97 -3.54
C TRP A 557 -15.97 7.07 -2.03
N LEU A 558 -16.89 6.46 -1.30
CA LEU A 558 -16.99 6.53 0.15
C LEU A 558 -16.52 5.21 0.76
N ARG A 559 -15.65 5.25 1.77
CA ARG A 559 -15.13 4.05 2.43
C ARG A 559 -16.23 3.33 3.22
N LYS A 560 -16.27 1.99 3.18
CA LYS A 560 -17.12 1.16 4.07
C LYS A 560 -16.51 1.10 5.48
N ILE A 561 -17.34 1.27 6.50
CA ILE A 561 -16.97 1.55 7.88
C ILE A 561 -16.78 0.27 8.71
N GLY A 562 -17.45 -0.83 8.36
CA GLY A 562 -17.38 -2.11 9.08
C GLY A 562 -18.09 -2.11 10.44
N ASN A 563 -18.31 -0.92 11.01
CA ASN A 563 -19.15 -0.65 12.18
C ASN A 563 -20.38 0.18 11.78
N LEU A 564 -21.57 -0.29 12.15
CA LEU A 564 -22.84 0.23 11.63
C LEU A 564 -23.30 1.55 12.27
N GLU A 565 -22.66 1.99 13.35
CA GLU A 565 -23.09 3.17 14.13
C GLU A 565 -22.15 4.38 14.05
N ASP A 566 -21.01 4.27 13.37
CA ASP A 566 -20.05 5.38 13.26
C ASP A 566 -20.38 6.29 12.07
N VAL A 567 -20.31 7.61 12.29
CA VAL A 567 -20.46 8.62 11.23
C VAL A 567 -19.09 9.02 10.70
N ARG A 568 -18.91 8.94 9.38
CA ARG A 568 -17.71 9.42 8.67
C ARG A 568 -17.99 10.70 7.92
N GLN A 569 -16.93 11.44 7.64
CA GLN A 569 -16.96 12.67 6.87
C GLN A 569 -16.14 12.50 5.58
N PHE A 570 -16.70 12.94 4.47
CA PHE A 570 -16.00 13.10 3.20
C PHE A 570 -16.18 14.55 2.76
N SER A 571 -15.16 15.20 2.21
CA SER A 571 -15.35 16.57 1.74
C SER A 571 -14.68 16.88 0.42
N MET A 572 -15.27 17.84 -0.30
CA MET A 572 -14.85 18.26 -1.63
C MET A 572 -15.24 19.71 -1.90
N GLY A 573 -14.76 20.28 -3.01
CA GLY A 573 -15.18 21.59 -3.47
C GLY A 573 -16.41 21.50 -4.38
N VAL A 574 -17.28 22.49 -4.30
CA VAL A 574 -18.44 22.61 -5.18
C VAL A 574 -18.68 24.07 -5.54
N TYR A 575 -19.06 24.32 -6.80
CA TYR A 575 -19.56 25.60 -7.25
C TYR A 575 -21.08 25.56 -7.37
N LEU A 576 -21.73 26.54 -6.76
CA LEU A 576 -23.17 26.73 -6.82
C LEU A 576 -23.45 27.94 -7.72
N ASP A 577 -24.11 27.71 -8.85
CA ASP A 577 -24.27 28.70 -9.92
C ASP A 577 -25.54 29.54 -9.78
N LYS A 578 -26.47 29.14 -8.90
CA LYS A 578 -27.77 29.81 -8.72
C LYS A 578 -27.94 30.40 -7.33
N ASP A 579 -28.93 31.27 -7.18
CA ASP A 579 -29.34 31.77 -5.87
C ASP A 579 -29.94 30.69 -4.97
N ILE A 580 -30.59 29.70 -5.60
CA ILE A 580 -31.14 28.51 -4.97
C ILE A 580 -30.68 27.31 -5.78
N ASN A 581 -30.01 26.37 -5.12
CA ASN A 581 -29.44 25.18 -5.71
C ASN A 581 -30.02 23.93 -5.06
N SER A 582 -29.87 22.81 -5.76
CA SER A 582 -30.07 21.48 -5.20
C SER A 582 -28.81 20.63 -5.38
N ILE A 583 -28.58 19.69 -4.46
CA ILE A 583 -27.54 18.68 -4.57
C ILE A 583 -28.19 17.31 -4.45
N THR A 584 -28.10 16.51 -5.50
CA THR A 584 -28.67 15.16 -5.57
C THR A 584 -27.58 14.11 -5.41
N LEU A 585 -27.82 13.13 -4.54
CA LEU A 585 -27.00 11.97 -4.29
C LEU A 585 -27.77 10.69 -4.68
N ASP A 586 -27.18 9.85 -5.52
CA ASP A 586 -27.71 8.53 -5.86
C ASP A 586 -26.62 7.51 -6.21
N ASN A 587 -26.93 6.21 -6.22
CA ASN A 587 -26.02 5.20 -6.78
C ASN A 587 -26.77 4.29 -7.77
N PRO A 588 -26.86 4.66 -9.05
CA PRO A 588 -27.57 3.84 -10.04
C PRO A 588 -26.87 2.50 -10.34
N GLU A 589 -25.63 2.31 -9.89
CA GLU A 589 -24.78 1.17 -10.23
C GLU A 589 -24.71 0.12 -9.11
N GLY A 590 -25.16 0.45 -7.89
CA GLY A 590 -25.18 -0.49 -6.77
C GLY A 590 -25.80 0.09 -5.51
N ASP A 591 -25.54 -0.56 -4.38
CA ASP A 591 -25.92 -0.07 -3.05
C ASP A 591 -25.12 1.21 -2.69
N GLY A 592 -25.69 2.11 -1.91
CA GLY A 592 -25.03 3.31 -1.37
C GLY A 592 -25.21 3.44 0.13
N PRO A 593 -24.46 4.36 0.79
CA PRO A 593 -24.44 4.46 2.25
C PRO A 593 -25.73 5.06 2.80
N SER A 594 -25.86 5.04 4.13
CA SER A 594 -26.82 5.90 4.81
C SER A 594 -26.24 7.30 4.95
N MET A 595 -27.05 8.34 4.69
CA MET A 595 -26.63 9.74 4.75
C MET A 595 -27.18 10.42 5.99
N ASP A 596 -26.29 11.05 6.76
CA ASP A 596 -26.58 11.87 7.94
C ASP A 596 -26.89 13.32 7.50
N SER A 597 -25.92 14.00 6.90
CA SER A 597 -26.08 15.42 6.50
C SER A 597 -25.06 15.84 5.44
N ILE A 598 -25.25 17.04 4.90
CA ILE A 598 -24.18 17.79 4.22
C ILE A 598 -23.93 19.12 4.93
N MET A 599 -22.69 19.53 5.01
CA MET A 599 -22.28 20.85 5.52
C MET A 599 -21.62 21.64 4.40
N LEU A 600 -22.00 22.90 4.25
CA LEU A 600 -21.44 23.83 3.28
C LEU A 600 -20.69 24.94 4.01
N ILE A 601 -19.42 25.12 3.65
CA ILE A 601 -18.56 26.16 4.18
C ILE A 601 -18.23 27.13 3.05
N ARG A 602 -18.71 28.37 3.16
CA ARG A 602 -18.51 29.41 2.13
C ARG A 602 -17.08 29.92 2.18
N SER A 603 -16.39 29.88 1.04
CA SER A 603 -14.98 30.30 0.95
C SER A 603 -14.83 31.72 0.39
N SER A 604 -13.98 32.55 1.03
CA SER A 604 -13.53 33.87 0.54
C SER A 604 -12.38 33.78 -0.48
N ASP A 605 -11.86 32.58 -0.67
CA ASP A 605 -10.68 32.29 -1.47
C ASP A 605 -10.92 32.55 -2.98
N GLN A 606 -10.04 33.36 -3.59
CA GLN A 606 -10.05 33.63 -5.03
C GLN A 606 -9.58 32.43 -5.87
N SER A 607 -8.96 31.41 -5.25
CA SER A 607 -8.64 30.13 -5.89
C SER A 607 -9.90 29.43 -6.40
N VAL A 608 -11.02 29.64 -5.71
CA VAL A 608 -12.29 29.06 -6.10
C VAL A 608 -12.97 29.93 -7.17
N GLN A 609 -12.87 31.27 -7.08
CA GLN A 609 -13.48 32.23 -8.04
C GLN A 609 -13.04 32.13 -9.51
N LYS A 610 -11.97 31.39 -9.84
CA LYS A 610 -11.52 31.19 -11.23
C LYS A 610 -12.07 29.93 -11.91
N LEU A 611 -12.96 29.19 -11.27
CA LEU A 611 -13.33 27.83 -11.66
C LEU A 611 -14.74 27.78 -12.28
N LYS A 612 -14.83 27.89 -13.61
CA LYS A 612 -16.04 27.56 -14.37
C LYS A 612 -16.08 26.05 -14.62
N GLY A 613 -17.14 25.39 -14.16
CA GLY A 613 -17.67 24.19 -14.81
C GLY A 613 -17.01 22.83 -14.52
N GLU A 614 -16.12 22.71 -13.53
CA GLU A 614 -15.54 21.41 -13.15
C GLU A 614 -15.51 21.28 -11.61
N ILE A 615 -15.95 20.12 -11.10
CA ILE A 615 -15.97 19.78 -9.68
C ILE A 615 -14.57 19.29 -9.29
N TRP A 616 -13.95 19.97 -8.31
CA TRP A 616 -12.64 19.62 -7.80
C TRP A 616 -12.75 19.14 -6.36
N THR A 617 -12.05 18.07 -6.02
CA THR A 617 -11.76 17.73 -4.63
C THR A 617 -10.86 18.84 -4.06
N LEU A 618 -11.44 19.77 -3.30
CA LEU A 618 -10.66 20.56 -2.35
C LEU A 618 -9.92 19.56 -1.48
N GLY A 619 -8.61 19.77 -1.27
CA GLY A 619 -7.85 19.05 -0.26
C GLY A 619 -8.63 19.10 1.02
N THR A 620 -9.15 17.95 1.42
CA THR A 620 -9.81 17.84 2.70
C THR A 620 -9.14 16.74 3.46
N SER A 621 -9.03 17.00 4.76
CA SER A 621 -8.99 16.08 5.89
C SER A 621 -9.82 14.81 5.68
N SER A 622 -9.48 14.02 4.67
CA SER A 622 -9.93 12.65 4.51
C SER A 622 -8.96 11.81 5.30
N GLU A 623 -9.42 11.28 6.43
CA GLU A 623 -8.89 10.03 6.91
C GLU A 623 -9.17 8.98 5.83
N ASP A 624 -8.11 8.68 5.07
CA ASP A 624 -7.91 7.47 4.27
C ASP A 624 -8.45 7.43 2.80
N PRO A 625 -7.73 6.73 1.90
CA PRO A 625 -7.13 7.31 0.69
C PRO A 625 -7.27 6.28 -0.44
N LEU A 626 -8.47 6.06 -0.93
CA LEU A 626 -8.72 4.88 -1.73
C LEU A 626 -9.83 5.26 -2.72
N ALA A 627 -9.44 5.82 -3.86
CA ALA A 627 -10.22 6.04 -5.08
C ALA A 627 -9.31 5.57 -6.22
N GLY A 628 -9.70 4.54 -6.99
CA GLY A 628 -8.76 3.92 -7.93
C GLY A 628 -9.24 2.57 -8.46
N ASP A 629 -8.77 1.46 -7.92
CA ASP A 629 -8.70 0.24 -8.73
C ASP A 629 -9.50 -0.95 -8.18
N PHE A 630 -10.68 -1.20 -8.75
CA PHE A 630 -11.39 -2.48 -8.58
C PHE A 630 -12.10 -2.98 -9.86
N TRP A 631 -11.98 -2.26 -10.97
CA TRP A 631 -12.80 -2.51 -12.16
C TRP A 631 -12.26 -3.59 -13.11
N ILE A 632 -11.00 -4.02 -12.97
CA ILE A 632 -10.41 -5.00 -13.89
C ILE A 632 -10.51 -6.44 -13.36
N LEU A 633 -10.44 -6.65 -12.03
CA LEU A 633 -10.46 -7.99 -11.44
C LEU A 633 -11.87 -8.60 -11.35
N THR A 634 -12.90 -7.76 -11.17
CA THR A 634 -14.29 -8.23 -11.08
C THR A 634 -14.80 -8.73 -12.44
N GLY A 635 -14.39 -8.10 -13.55
CA GLY A 635 -14.75 -8.52 -14.90
C GLY A 635 -14.15 -9.87 -15.29
N LEU A 636 -12.90 -10.14 -14.90
CA LEU A 636 -12.23 -11.41 -15.18
C LEU A 636 -12.82 -12.57 -14.37
N ARG A 637 -13.26 -12.32 -13.13
CA ARG A 637 -13.93 -13.32 -12.29
C ARG A 637 -15.30 -13.71 -12.85
N TYR A 638 -16.11 -12.74 -13.31
CA TYR A 638 -17.40 -13.04 -13.93
C TYR A 638 -17.27 -13.87 -15.22
N ILE A 639 -16.22 -13.61 -16.01
CA ILE A 639 -15.92 -14.42 -17.21
C ILE A 639 -15.49 -15.83 -16.82
N PHE A 640 -14.69 -15.99 -15.76
CA PHE A 640 -14.22 -17.28 -15.29
C PHE A 640 -15.34 -18.15 -14.71
N ASP A 641 -16.24 -17.55 -13.91
CA ASP A 641 -17.38 -18.25 -13.31
C ASP A 641 -18.39 -18.67 -14.39
N TYR A 642 -18.64 -17.82 -15.41
CA TYR A 642 -19.48 -18.20 -16.55
C TYR A 642 -18.88 -19.33 -17.40
N LEU A 643 -17.57 -19.36 -17.59
CA LEU A 643 -16.88 -20.43 -18.33
C LEU A 643 -16.86 -21.73 -17.54
N LEU A 644 -16.75 -21.66 -16.21
CA LEU A 644 -16.79 -22.82 -15.31
C LEU A 644 -18.20 -23.41 -15.24
N ASP A 645 -19.23 -22.58 -15.12
CA ASP A 645 -20.63 -23.03 -15.12
C ASP A 645 -21.05 -23.60 -16.47
N ALA A 646 -20.59 -23.01 -17.58
CA ALA A 646 -20.80 -23.56 -18.93
C ALA A 646 -20.09 -24.91 -19.11
N ALA A 647 -18.87 -25.08 -18.57
CA ALA A 647 -18.13 -26.34 -18.60
C ALA A 647 -18.80 -27.42 -17.75
N ILE A 648 -19.34 -27.06 -16.58
CA ILE A 648 -20.07 -27.97 -15.69
C ILE A 648 -21.39 -28.41 -16.35
N LEU A 649 -22.14 -27.50 -16.98
CA LEU A 649 -23.36 -27.83 -17.73
C LEU A 649 -23.08 -28.72 -18.95
N LEU A 650 -22.01 -28.46 -19.70
CA LEU A 650 -21.58 -29.29 -20.83
C LEU A 650 -21.09 -30.69 -20.37
N SER A 651 -20.42 -30.77 -19.21
CA SER A 651 -19.99 -32.05 -18.61
C SER A 651 -21.16 -32.86 -18.04
N GLY A 652 -22.19 -32.20 -17.49
CA GLY A 652 -23.43 -32.83 -17.04
C GLY A 652 -24.31 -33.35 -18.18
N LEU A 653 -24.35 -32.64 -19.32
CA LEU A 653 -25.08 -33.06 -20.53
C LEU A 653 -24.39 -34.24 -21.24
N SER A 654 -23.07 -34.35 -21.16
CA SER A 654 -22.30 -35.48 -21.72
C SER A 654 -22.34 -36.74 -20.85
N LEU A 655 -22.56 -36.61 -19.53
CA LEU A 655 -22.74 -37.74 -18.62
C LEU A 655 -24.13 -38.39 -18.69
N LEU A 656 -25.13 -37.71 -19.25
CA LEU A 656 -26.47 -38.29 -19.49
C LEU A 656 -26.59 -39.01 -20.85
N GLY A 657 -25.53 -38.98 -21.67
CA GLY A 657 -25.61 -39.38 -23.07
C GLY A 657 -24.38 -40.13 -23.62
N ALA A 658 -23.70 -40.98 -22.85
CA ALA A 658 -22.90 -42.09 -23.42
C ALA A 658 -22.30 -43.00 -22.35
N GLY A 659 -22.94 -44.14 -22.12
CA GLY A 659 -22.20 -45.35 -21.81
C GLY A 659 -21.54 -45.89 -23.08
N ALA A 660 -20.28 -45.53 -23.34
CA ALA A 660 -19.44 -46.21 -24.31
C ALA A 660 -17.95 -45.86 -24.09
N TYR A 661 -17.15 -46.90 -23.87
CA TYR A 661 -15.68 -46.87 -23.84
C TYR A 661 -15.08 -46.08 -25.00
N PHE A 662 -14.07 -45.21 -24.78
CA PHE A 662 -12.91 -45.07 -25.68
C PHE A 662 -11.72 -44.34 -25.03
N THR A 663 -10.53 -44.84 -25.35
CA THR A 663 -9.17 -44.39 -25.02
C THR A 663 -8.81 -43.08 -25.72
N VAL A 664 -8.27 -42.08 -25.00
CA VAL A 664 -7.79 -40.82 -25.61
C VAL A 664 -6.26 -40.83 -25.76
N ARG A 665 -5.78 -40.78 -27.01
CA ARG A 665 -4.40 -40.36 -27.36
C ARG A 665 -4.34 -38.83 -27.37
N CYS A 666 -3.37 -38.24 -26.67
CA CYS A 666 -3.12 -36.80 -26.68
C CYS A 666 -2.62 -36.30 -28.05
N VAL A 667 -3.28 -35.30 -28.62
CA VAL A 667 -2.82 -34.50 -29.76
C VAL A 667 -2.12 -33.25 -29.27
N LYS A 668 -0.93 -32.98 -29.81
CA LYS A 668 -0.08 -31.81 -29.56
C LYS A 668 -0.68 -30.59 -30.29
N ILE A 669 -1.12 -29.55 -29.58
CA ILE A 669 -1.40 -28.23 -30.19
C ILE A 669 -0.16 -27.33 -30.00
N ARG A 670 0.49 -26.97 -31.11
CA ARG A 670 1.45 -25.85 -31.18
C ARG A 670 0.64 -24.59 -31.49
N MET A 671 0.62 -23.60 -30.59
CA MET A 671 0.21 -22.24 -30.95
C MET A 671 1.41 -21.52 -31.60
N ALA A 672 1.28 -21.21 -32.88
CA ALA A 672 2.17 -20.33 -33.60
C ALA A 672 1.86 -18.87 -33.25
N ARG A 673 2.91 -18.06 -33.01
CA ARG A 673 2.83 -16.60 -32.84
C ARG A 673 2.25 -15.96 -34.10
N LEU A 674 1.11 -15.30 -33.99
CA LEU A 674 0.68 -14.28 -34.95
C LEU A 674 1.35 -12.96 -34.55
N ARG A 675 2.24 -12.44 -35.40
CA ARG A 675 2.70 -11.05 -35.36
C ARG A 675 1.74 -10.23 -36.24
N PRO A 676 1.23 -9.07 -35.79
CA PRO A 676 0.68 -8.09 -36.70
C PRO A 676 1.83 -7.30 -37.34
N SER A 677 2.00 -7.44 -38.66
CA SER A 677 2.74 -6.50 -39.48
C SER A 677 1.85 -5.30 -39.78
N TYR A 678 2.19 -4.13 -39.26
CA TYR A 678 1.57 -2.86 -39.67
C TYR A 678 2.14 -2.44 -41.03
N GLN A 679 1.30 -2.46 -42.07
CA GLN A 679 1.55 -1.71 -43.31
C GLN A 679 0.70 -0.43 -43.27
N GLN A 680 1.38 0.71 -43.44
CA GLN A 680 0.75 2.01 -43.65
C GLN A 680 -0.15 1.98 -44.89
N VAL A 681 -1.38 2.48 -44.76
CA VAL A 681 -2.15 3.02 -45.87
C VAL A 681 -2.70 4.38 -45.44
N GLN A 682 -2.37 5.40 -46.24
CA GLN A 682 -2.83 6.78 -46.11
C GLN A 682 -4.30 6.95 -46.52
N SER A 683 -4.99 7.85 -45.81
CA SER A 683 -6.15 8.69 -46.18
C SER A 683 -7.16 8.21 -47.23
N SER A 684 -8.45 8.22 -46.90
CA SER A 684 -9.40 9.33 -47.19
C SER A 684 -10.86 8.87 -47.00
N ASP A 685 -11.68 9.76 -46.44
CA ASP A 685 -13.15 9.85 -46.50
C ASP A 685 -14.06 8.93 -45.66
N GLU A 686 -14.75 9.63 -44.76
CA GLU A 686 -16.17 9.62 -44.37
C GLU A 686 -17.08 8.38 -44.58
N THR A 687 -17.87 8.14 -43.51
CA THR A 687 -19.19 7.46 -43.45
C THR A 687 -19.23 5.94 -43.68
N GLU A 688 -19.33 5.19 -42.57
CA GLU A 688 -20.37 4.19 -42.26
C GLU A 688 -19.90 3.23 -41.15
N LEU A 689 -20.76 3.01 -40.14
CA LEU A 689 -20.59 2.00 -39.09
C LEU A 689 -20.94 0.60 -39.65
N PRO A 690 -20.08 -0.43 -39.56
CA PRO A 690 -20.48 -1.78 -39.94
C PRO A 690 -21.04 -2.56 -38.74
N THR A 691 -22.32 -2.89 -38.85
CA THR A 691 -23.05 -3.89 -38.07
C THR A 691 -22.46 -5.29 -38.32
N VAL A 692 -22.01 -5.99 -37.27
CA VAL A 692 -21.49 -7.37 -37.39
C VAL A 692 -22.65 -8.37 -37.38
N LYS A 693 -22.87 -9.04 -38.51
CA LYS A 693 -23.72 -10.23 -38.63
C LYS A 693 -22.94 -11.47 -38.19
N PHE A 694 -23.51 -12.25 -37.28
CA PHE A 694 -23.07 -13.61 -37.02
C PHE A 694 -23.47 -14.52 -38.19
N LEU A 695 -22.49 -15.17 -38.81
CA LEU A 695 -22.70 -16.29 -39.73
C LEU A 695 -22.40 -17.58 -38.98
N GLU A 696 -23.45 -18.36 -38.74
CA GLU A 696 -23.34 -19.79 -38.46
C GLU A 696 -22.73 -20.50 -39.66
N SER A 697 -21.69 -21.30 -39.44
CA SER A 697 -21.42 -22.45 -40.28
C SER A 697 -20.82 -23.58 -39.45
N THR A 698 -21.68 -24.54 -39.12
CA THR A 698 -21.31 -25.90 -38.78
C THR A 698 -20.67 -26.57 -40.01
N THR A 699 -19.46 -27.12 -39.87
CA THR A 699 -19.06 -28.34 -40.58
C THR A 699 -17.78 -28.91 -39.98
N ASN A 700 -17.94 -30.10 -39.38
CA ASN A 700 -17.02 -31.22 -39.20
C ASN A 700 -15.56 -31.04 -39.70
N ILE A 701 -14.60 -31.36 -38.82
CA ILE A 701 -13.69 -32.51 -38.96
C ILE A 701 -12.94 -32.72 -37.62
N LEU A 702 -13.25 -33.88 -37.01
CA LEU A 702 -12.59 -34.71 -35.99
C LEU A 702 -11.62 -34.08 -34.97
#